data_AF-A0A2I3HF94-F1
#
_entry.id   AF-A0A2I3HF94-F1
#
_cell.length_a   1.000
_cell.length_b   1.000
_cell.length_c   1.000
_cell.angle_alpha   90.00
_cell.angle_beta   90.00
_cell.angle_gamma   90.00
#
_symmetry.space_group_name_H-M   'P 1'
#
loop_
_entity.id
_entity.type
_entity.pdbx_description
1 polymer ?
#
loop_
_entity_poly.entity_id
_entity_poly.type
_entity_poly.pdbx_seq_one_letter_code
_entity_poly.pdbx_strand_id
1 'polypeptide(L)'
;MSLKNEPRVNTSALQKIAADMSNIIENLDTRELHFEGEEVEYDVSPSDPKIQEVYIPFSAIYNTQGFKEPNIQTYLSGCPIKAQVLDVERFTSTTRVPSINLYTIELTHGEFKWQVKRKFKHFQEFHRELLKYKAFIRIPIPTRRHTFRRQNVREEPREMPSLPRSSENMIREEQFLGRRKQLEDYLTKILKMPMYRNYHATTEFLDISQLSFIHDLGPKGILVIMISSSRFIYSIQLLKYLLPSYRWLIVKDSFLLYMKPDSGAIAFVLLVDKEFKIKVGKKETETKYGIRIDNLSRTLILKCNSYRHARWWGGAIEEFIQKHGTNFLKDHRFGSYAAVQENALAKWYVNAKGYFEDVANAMEEANEEIFITDWWLSPEIFLKRPVVEGNHWRLDCILKRKAQQGVRIFIMLYKEVELALGINSEYTKRTLMRLHPNIKVMRHPDHVSSTVYLWAHHEKLVIIDQSVAFVGGIDLAYGRWDDNEHRLTDVGSVKRVTSGPSLGSLPPATTESMESLRLKGKNEPDQNLPIQKSVDDVDSKLKGIGKPRKFSKFSLYKQLHRHHLYNADSISSIDSSSSYFNHYRSHHNLIHGLKPHFKLFRPSSESEQGLTRPNADTGSIRSLQTGVGELHGETRFWHGKDYCNFVFKDWVQLDKPFADFIDRYSMPRMPWHDIASAVHGKAARDVARHFIQRWNFTKIMKSKYRSLSYPFLLPKSQTTAHELRYQVPGSVHANVQLLRSAADWSAGIKYHEESIHAAYVHVIENSRHYIYIENQFFISCADDKVVFNKIGDAIAQRILKAHRENQKYRVYVVIPLLPGFEGDISTGGGNALQAIMHFNYRTMCRGENSILGQLKAELGNQWINYISFCGLRTHAELEGNLVTELIYVHSKLLIADDNTVIIGSANINDRSMLGKRDSEMAVIVQDTETVPSLMDGEEYQAGRFAQGLRLQCFRVVLGYLDDPGEDIQDPVSDKFFKEVWVSTAARNATIYDKVFRCLPNDEVHNLIQLRDFINKPILAKEDPIRAEEELKKIRGFLVQFPFYFLSEESLLPSVGTKEAIVPMEVWT
;
A
#
# COMPACT_ATOMS: atom_id res chain seq x y z
N MET A 1 -67.62 34.28 -18.22
CA MET A 1 -67.03 33.93 -19.54
C MET A 1 -66.02 32.82 -19.33
N SER A 2 -65.75 31.89 -20.24
CA SER A 2 -66.54 31.29 -21.33
C SER A 2 -65.81 30.01 -21.76
N LEU A 3 -66.52 29.00 -22.26
CA LEU A 3 -65.90 27.73 -22.70
C LEU A 3 -65.16 27.90 -24.04
N LYS A 4 -64.02 27.21 -24.20
CA LYS A 4 -63.49 26.78 -25.52
C LYS A 4 -62.96 25.35 -25.41
N ASN A 5 -62.98 24.64 -26.54
CA ASN A 5 -62.86 23.18 -26.62
C ASN A 5 -61.45 22.72 -26.99
N GLU A 6 -61.10 21.50 -26.58
CA GLU A 6 -60.11 20.65 -27.26
C GLU A 6 -60.76 19.30 -27.67
N PRO A 7 -60.33 18.67 -28.78
CA PRO A 7 -60.98 17.49 -29.34
C PRO A 7 -60.56 16.18 -28.67
N ARG A 8 -61.49 15.22 -28.57
CA ARG A 8 -61.18 13.83 -28.16
C ARG A 8 -60.50 13.07 -29.30
N VAL A 9 -59.32 12.48 -29.01
CA VAL A 9 -58.66 11.53 -29.92
C VAL A 9 -59.46 10.23 -29.97
N ASN A 10 -59.73 9.73 -31.19
CA ASN A 10 -60.60 8.56 -31.41
C ASN A 10 -59.81 7.24 -31.24
N THR A 11 -59.97 6.57 -30.10
CA THR A 11 -59.22 5.36 -29.72
C THR A 11 -59.62 4.08 -30.46
N SER A 12 -60.75 4.07 -31.18
CA SER A 12 -61.30 2.86 -31.82
C SER A 12 -60.46 2.33 -33.00
N ALA A 13 -59.80 3.22 -33.76
CA ALA A 13 -59.03 2.83 -34.94
C ALA A 13 -57.78 2.00 -34.59
N LEU A 14 -57.04 2.38 -33.55
CA LEU A 14 -55.85 1.66 -33.08
C LEU A 14 -56.19 0.27 -32.51
N GLN A 15 -57.38 0.11 -31.91
CA GLN A 15 -57.84 -1.19 -31.42
C GLN A 15 -58.22 -2.14 -32.55
N LYS A 16 -58.81 -1.65 -33.66
CA LYS A 16 -59.03 -2.47 -34.87
C LYS A 16 -57.72 -2.94 -35.48
N ILE A 17 -56.77 -2.04 -35.74
CA ILE A 17 -55.48 -2.39 -36.34
C ILE A 17 -54.74 -3.47 -35.52
N ALA A 18 -54.79 -3.40 -34.18
CA ALA A 18 -54.19 -4.42 -33.31
C ALA A 18 -54.89 -5.79 -33.40
N ALA A 19 -56.22 -5.82 -33.61
CA ALA A 19 -56.97 -7.06 -33.81
C ALA A 19 -56.72 -7.66 -35.21
N ASP A 20 -56.74 -6.83 -36.25
CA ASP A 20 -56.50 -7.25 -37.63
C ASP A 20 -55.08 -7.82 -37.82
N MET A 21 -54.06 -7.18 -37.23
CA MET A 21 -52.70 -7.73 -37.20
C MET A 21 -52.58 -9.05 -36.44
N SER A 22 -53.44 -9.31 -35.44
CA SER A 22 -53.44 -10.58 -34.71
C SER A 22 -54.00 -11.72 -35.58
N ASN A 23 -55.12 -11.49 -36.28
CA ASN A 23 -55.70 -12.45 -37.21
C ASN A 23 -54.77 -12.78 -38.40
N ILE A 24 -53.98 -11.83 -38.89
CA ILE A 24 -53.00 -12.06 -39.95
C ILE A 24 -51.84 -12.96 -39.47
N ILE A 25 -51.43 -12.84 -38.21
CA ILE A 25 -50.35 -13.66 -37.63
C ILE A 25 -50.77 -15.12 -37.40
N GLU A 26 -52.05 -15.38 -37.10
CA GLU A 26 -52.57 -16.74 -36.89
C GLU A 26 -52.83 -17.52 -38.21
N ASN A 27 -52.82 -16.87 -39.37
CA ASN A 27 -53.12 -17.48 -40.68
C ASN A 27 -51.89 -17.63 -41.62
N LEU A 28 -50.68 -17.44 -41.13
CA LEU A 28 -49.45 -17.71 -41.89
C LEU A 28 -49.08 -19.20 -41.80
N ASP A 29 -49.51 -19.98 -42.80
CA ASP A 29 -49.08 -21.37 -42.97
C ASP A 29 -47.54 -21.46 -43.13
N THR A 30 -46.96 -22.54 -42.63
CA THR A 30 -45.51 -22.74 -42.51
C THR A 30 -45.09 -24.08 -43.11
N ARG A 31 -45.28 -24.18 -44.42
CA ARG A 31 -44.75 -25.24 -45.27
C ARG A 31 -43.89 -24.62 -46.38
N GLU A 32 -42.97 -25.43 -46.90
CA GLU A 32 -41.92 -25.05 -47.85
C GLU A 32 -40.88 -24.04 -47.31
N LEU A 33 -39.69 -24.56 -47.00
CA LEU A 33 -38.38 -23.98 -47.34
C LEU A 33 -37.28 -24.96 -46.85
N HIS A 34 -37.16 -26.09 -47.55
CA HIS A 34 -35.96 -26.94 -47.42
C HIS A 34 -34.78 -26.22 -48.06
N PHE A 35 -33.65 -26.18 -47.33
CA PHE A 35 -32.34 -25.90 -47.89
C PHE A 35 -31.34 -26.83 -47.22
N GLU A 36 -30.75 -27.71 -48.02
CA GLU A 36 -29.56 -28.47 -47.64
C GLU A 36 -28.34 -27.54 -47.65
N GLY A 37 -27.35 -27.84 -46.82
CA GLY A 37 -26.16 -27.02 -46.65
C GLY A 37 -25.16 -27.77 -45.79
N GLU A 38 -23.93 -27.89 -46.29
CA GLU A 38 -22.92 -28.84 -45.82
C GLU A 38 -22.38 -28.54 -44.42
N GLU A 39 -21.83 -29.57 -43.79
CA GLU A 39 -21.26 -29.51 -42.45
C GLU A 39 -19.86 -28.89 -42.48
N VAL A 40 -19.56 -28.05 -41.49
CA VAL A 40 -18.20 -27.63 -41.15
C VAL A 40 -18.06 -27.73 -39.64
N GLU A 41 -17.53 -28.85 -39.18
CA GLU A 41 -17.20 -29.04 -37.77
C GLU A 41 -16.07 -28.09 -37.36
N TYR A 42 -16.27 -27.39 -36.23
CA TYR A 42 -15.17 -26.74 -35.52
C TYR A 42 -14.73 -27.68 -34.41
N ASP A 43 -13.82 -28.58 -34.77
CA ASP A 43 -13.31 -29.62 -33.90
C ASP A 43 -12.53 -29.00 -32.72
N VAL A 44 -12.96 -29.30 -31.48
CA VAL A 44 -12.30 -28.86 -30.24
C VAL A 44 -11.80 -30.10 -29.53
N SER A 45 -10.58 -30.51 -29.86
CA SER A 45 -9.93 -31.73 -29.38
C SER A 45 -9.92 -31.83 -27.84
N PRO A 46 -10.55 -32.84 -27.23
CA PRO A 46 -10.62 -32.98 -25.78
C PRO A 46 -9.36 -33.65 -25.21
N SER A 47 -8.31 -32.88 -24.90
CA SER A 47 -7.01 -33.44 -24.48
C SER A 47 -6.18 -32.61 -23.48
N ASP A 48 -6.74 -32.31 -22.29
CA ASP A 48 -5.95 -32.22 -21.03
C ASP A 48 -6.89 -32.50 -19.83
N PRO A 49 -6.75 -33.61 -19.08
CA PRO A 49 -7.66 -34.00 -17.99
C PRO A 49 -7.38 -33.26 -16.66
N LYS A 50 -7.13 -31.95 -16.71
CA LYS A 50 -7.19 -31.09 -15.52
C LYS A 50 -8.63 -30.59 -15.35
N ILE A 51 -9.18 -30.79 -14.16
CA ILE A 51 -10.55 -30.43 -13.81
C ILE A 51 -10.75 -28.92 -14.06
N GLN A 52 -11.55 -28.56 -15.06
CA GLN A 52 -11.84 -27.15 -15.35
C GLN A 52 -12.54 -26.52 -14.15
N GLU A 53 -11.89 -25.53 -13.55
CA GLU A 53 -12.25 -25.00 -12.24
C GLU A 53 -13.61 -24.29 -12.27
N VAL A 54 -14.48 -24.65 -11.33
CA VAL A 54 -15.91 -24.34 -11.36
C VAL A 54 -16.23 -23.02 -10.63
N TYR A 55 -15.36 -22.01 -10.77
CA TYR A 55 -15.49 -20.72 -10.08
C TYR A 55 -15.47 -19.51 -11.03
N ILE A 56 -15.99 -18.37 -10.56
CA ILE A 56 -15.80 -17.06 -11.18
C ILE A 56 -14.68 -16.34 -10.41
N PRO A 57 -13.57 -15.93 -11.05
CA PRO A 57 -12.42 -15.33 -10.36
C PRO A 57 -12.79 -13.96 -9.76
N PHE A 58 -12.06 -13.52 -8.73
CA PHE A 58 -12.31 -12.24 -8.08
C PHE A 58 -12.09 -11.07 -9.05
N SER A 59 -11.14 -11.19 -9.98
CA SER A 59 -10.91 -10.21 -11.06
C SER A 59 -12.16 -9.87 -11.91
N ALA A 60 -13.20 -10.71 -11.90
CA ALA A 60 -14.48 -10.43 -12.56
C ALA A 60 -15.20 -9.16 -12.05
N ILE A 61 -14.94 -8.71 -10.81
CA ILE A 61 -15.53 -7.45 -10.28
C ILE A 61 -15.20 -6.21 -11.12
N TYR A 62 -14.14 -6.28 -11.94
CA TYR A 62 -13.68 -5.19 -12.78
C TYR A 62 -14.29 -5.16 -14.20
N ASN A 63 -15.05 -6.20 -14.57
CA ASN A 63 -15.53 -6.43 -15.94
C ASN A 63 -17.07 -6.50 -16.02
N THR A 64 -17.77 -5.76 -15.13
CA THR A 64 -19.23 -5.79 -15.02
C THR A 64 -19.96 -5.10 -16.19
N GLN A 65 -21.08 -5.66 -16.61
CA GLN A 65 -21.95 -5.19 -17.70
C GLN A 65 -23.34 -4.77 -17.19
N GLY A 66 -24.09 -4.00 -17.98
CA GLY A 66 -25.47 -3.64 -17.71
C GLY A 66 -26.38 -4.86 -17.62
N PHE A 67 -27.30 -4.89 -16.65
CA PHE A 67 -28.10 -6.08 -16.29
C PHE A 67 -29.02 -6.62 -17.40
N LYS A 68 -29.16 -5.89 -18.51
CA LYS A 68 -30.01 -6.26 -19.66
C LYS A 68 -29.21 -6.53 -20.94
N GLU A 69 -27.87 -6.52 -20.86
CA GLU A 69 -27.00 -6.91 -21.96
C GLU A 69 -27.10 -8.43 -22.22
N PRO A 70 -26.88 -8.90 -23.46
CA PRO A 70 -26.81 -10.32 -23.76
C PRO A 70 -25.49 -10.93 -23.29
N ASN A 71 -25.48 -12.24 -23.05
CA ASN A 71 -24.28 -13.05 -22.81
C ASN A 71 -23.51 -12.75 -21.50
N ILE A 72 -24.12 -12.05 -20.54
CA ILE A 72 -23.54 -11.83 -19.20
C ILE A 72 -23.32 -13.18 -18.49
N GLN A 73 -22.10 -13.46 -18.03
CA GLN A 73 -21.82 -14.60 -17.16
C GLN A 73 -22.36 -14.32 -15.74
N THR A 74 -23.53 -14.87 -15.43
CA THR A 74 -24.23 -14.72 -14.14
C THR A 74 -24.31 -16.00 -13.32
N TYR A 75 -23.74 -17.10 -13.82
CA TYR A 75 -23.81 -18.45 -13.25
C TYR A 75 -22.47 -19.17 -13.41
N LEU A 76 -22.21 -20.12 -12.52
CA LEU A 76 -21.08 -21.05 -12.61
C LEU A 76 -21.29 -21.99 -13.81
N SER A 77 -20.24 -22.19 -14.61
CA SER A 77 -20.26 -23.11 -15.76
C SER A 77 -20.49 -24.56 -15.30
N GLY A 78 -21.25 -25.35 -16.06
CA GLY A 78 -21.57 -26.75 -15.73
C GLY A 78 -22.52 -26.95 -14.55
N CYS A 79 -22.56 -26.06 -13.56
CA CYS A 79 -23.41 -26.24 -12.37
C CYS A 79 -24.92 -26.10 -12.67
N PRO A 80 -25.76 -27.05 -12.23
CA PRO A 80 -27.21 -26.85 -12.20
C PRO A 80 -27.59 -25.83 -11.13
N ILE A 81 -28.83 -25.33 -11.21
CA ILE A 81 -29.48 -24.56 -10.15
C ILE A 81 -30.63 -25.42 -9.63
N LYS A 82 -30.62 -25.75 -8.34
CA LYS A 82 -31.73 -26.43 -7.66
C LYS A 82 -32.61 -25.37 -7.01
N ALA A 83 -33.92 -25.50 -7.16
CA ALA A 83 -34.92 -24.67 -6.49
C ALA A 83 -35.83 -25.58 -5.67
N GLN A 84 -36.14 -25.19 -4.45
CA GLN A 84 -37.05 -25.90 -3.55
C GLN A 84 -37.99 -24.89 -2.88
N VAL A 85 -39.30 -25.13 -2.88
CA VAL A 85 -40.26 -24.22 -2.24
C VAL A 85 -40.51 -24.71 -0.82
N LEU A 86 -39.80 -24.13 0.15
CA LEU A 86 -39.82 -24.58 1.54
C LEU A 86 -41.18 -24.35 2.20
N ASP A 87 -41.72 -23.13 2.13
CA ASP A 87 -42.82 -22.69 2.99
C ASP A 87 -43.77 -21.67 2.33
N VAL A 88 -44.97 -21.48 2.91
CA VAL A 88 -46.03 -20.56 2.47
C VAL A 88 -46.62 -19.78 3.65
N GLU A 89 -46.12 -18.57 3.90
CA GLU A 89 -46.66 -17.67 4.92
C GLU A 89 -47.96 -17.00 4.42
N ARG A 90 -49.10 -17.24 5.08
CA ARG A 90 -50.38 -16.58 4.75
C ARG A 90 -50.59 -15.32 5.59
N PHE A 91 -50.37 -14.14 5.00
CA PHE A 91 -50.64 -12.88 5.68
C PHE A 91 -52.13 -12.51 5.62
N THR A 92 -52.81 -12.65 6.76
CA THR A 92 -54.06 -11.93 7.04
C THR A 92 -53.73 -10.46 7.35
N SER A 93 -54.47 -9.54 6.74
CA SER A 93 -54.56 -8.15 7.19
C SER A 93 -55.98 -7.92 7.71
N THR A 94 -56.26 -6.73 8.25
CA THR A 94 -57.61 -6.40 8.74
C THR A 94 -58.65 -6.53 7.63
N THR A 95 -59.91 -6.69 8.03
CA THR A 95 -61.07 -7.34 7.34
C THR A 95 -61.50 -6.81 5.94
N ARG A 96 -60.67 -6.03 5.26
CA ARG A 96 -60.92 -5.45 3.91
C ARG A 96 -59.83 -5.74 2.88
N VAL A 97 -58.86 -6.61 3.16
CA VAL A 97 -57.75 -6.95 2.25
C VAL A 97 -57.66 -8.46 2.03
N PRO A 98 -57.55 -8.97 0.79
CA PRO A 98 -57.36 -10.41 0.53
C PRO A 98 -56.10 -10.97 1.19
N SER A 99 -56.17 -12.22 1.66
CA SER A 99 -55.02 -12.91 2.27
C SER A 99 -53.92 -13.15 1.22
N ILE A 100 -52.69 -12.74 1.51
CA ILE A 100 -51.57 -12.87 0.57
C ILE A 100 -50.67 -14.03 1.01
N ASN A 101 -50.46 -14.99 0.13
CA ASN A 101 -49.49 -16.06 0.32
C ASN A 101 -48.08 -15.56 -0.08
N LEU A 102 -47.09 -15.77 0.79
CA LEU A 102 -45.69 -15.47 0.55
C LEU A 102 -44.89 -16.78 0.59
N TYR A 103 -44.37 -17.17 -0.57
CA TYR A 103 -43.65 -18.42 -0.76
C TYR A 103 -42.16 -18.20 -0.48
N THR A 104 -41.58 -19.00 0.41
CA THR A 104 -40.13 -19.02 0.67
C THR A 104 -39.49 -20.06 -0.25
N ILE A 105 -38.66 -19.60 -1.18
CA ILE A 105 -37.98 -20.42 -2.18
C ILE A 105 -36.51 -20.50 -1.81
N GLU A 106 -36.01 -21.69 -1.57
CA GLU A 106 -34.59 -21.97 -1.37
C GLU A 106 -33.93 -22.36 -2.70
N LEU A 107 -32.71 -21.87 -2.90
CA LEU A 107 -31.96 -21.97 -4.15
C LEU A 107 -30.53 -22.43 -3.83
N THR A 108 -30.00 -23.36 -4.60
CA THR A 108 -28.63 -23.88 -4.46
C THR A 108 -27.96 -23.98 -5.83
N HIS A 109 -26.73 -23.46 -5.94
CA HIS A 109 -25.94 -23.42 -7.17
C HIS A 109 -24.45 -23.43 -6.83
N GLY A 110 -23.74 -24.52 -7.17
CA GLY A 110 -22.42 -24.79 -6.60
C GLY A 110 -22.49 -24.89 -5.08
N GLU A 111 -21.52 -24.29 -4.39
CA GLU A 111 -21.52 -24.06 -2.94
C GLU A 111 -22.63 -23.10 -2.45
N PHE A 112 -23.13 -22.22 -3.33
CA PHE A 112 -23.93 -21.08 -2.92
C PHE A 112 -25.38 -21.49 -2.64
N LYS A 113 -25.81 -21.27 -1.39
CA LYS A 113 -27.17 -21.50 -0.92
C LYS A 113 -27.81 -20.20 -0.44
N TRP A 114 -29.02 -19.87 -0.93
CA TRP A 114 -29.77 -18.69 -0.50
C TRP A 114 -31.27 -18.90 -0.58
N GLN A 115 -32.04 -17.98 -0.01
CA GLN A 115 -33.50 -17.98 -0.07
C GLN A 115 -34.02 -16.68 -0.67
N VAL A 116 -35.14 -16.75 -1.38
CA VAL A 116 -35.91 -15.60 -1.87
C VAL A 116 -37.39 -15.76 -1.50
N LYS A 117 -38.00 -14.71 -0.95
CA LYS A 117 -39.45 -14.70 -0.67
C LYS A 117 -40.20 -14.04 -1.82
N ARG A 118 -41.23 -14.71 -2.35
CA ARG A 118 -41.99 -14.28 -3.55
C ARG A 118 -43.49 -14.52 -3.34
N LYS A 119 -44.33 -13.55 -3.74
CA LYS A 119 -45.79 -13.72 -3.77
C LYS A 119 -46.19 -14.40 -5.08
N PHE A 120 -47.31 -15.12 -5.15
CA PHE A 120 -47.74 -15.74 -6.41
C PHE A 120 -47.92 -14.71 -7.55
N LYS A 121 -48.35 -13.48 -7.23
CA LYS A 121 -48.39 -12.37 -8.18
C LYS A 121 -47.03 -12.14 -8.88
N HIS A 122 -45.90 -12.28 -8.16
CA HIS A 122 -44.57 -12.13 -8.76
C HIS A 122 -44.27 -13.27 -9.75
N PHE A 123 -44.76 -14.49 -9.51
CA PHE A 123 -44.67 -15.58 -10.49
C PHE A 123 -45.53 -15.30 -11.73
N GLN A 124 -46.72 -14.71 -11.58
CA GLN A 124 -47.58 -14.32 -12.69
C GLN A 124 -46.96 -13.20 -13.55
N GLU A 125 -46.28 -12.24 -12.91
CA GLU A 125 -45.55 -11.17 -13.57
C GLU A 125 -44.30 -11.73 -14.29
N PHE A 126 -43.51 -12.57 -13.62
CA PHE A 126 -42.35 -13.26 -14.21
C PHE A 126 -42.72 -14.13 -15.43
N HIS A 127 -43.77 -14.96 -15.32
CA HIS A 127 -44.25 -15.79 -16.42
C HIS A 127 -44.69 -14.94 -17.63
N ARG A 128 -45.25 -13.74 -17.40
CA ARG A 128 -45.62 -12.80 -18.46
C ARG A 128 -44.41 -12.22 -19.18
N GLU A 129 -43.33 -11.91 -18.47
CA GLU A 129 -42.08 -11.45 -19.10
C GLU A 129 -41.39 -12.57 -19.88
N LEU A 130 -41.44 -13.82 -19.40
CA LEU A 130 -40.96 -14.98 -20.17
C LEU A 130 -41.78 -15.21 -21.45
N LEU A 131 -43.10 -15.05 -21.40
CA LEU A 131 -43.98 -15.13 -22.60
C LEU A 131 -43.66 -14.02 -23.60
N LYS A 132 -43.49 -12.76 -23.15
CA LYS A 132 -43.04 -11.65 -24.01
C LYS A 132 -41.69 -11.95 -24.66
N TYR A 133 -40.74 -12.49 -23.90
CA TYR A 133 -39.41 -12.83 -24.41
C TYR A 133 -39.47 -13.96 -25.45
N LYS A 134 -40.27 -15.01 -25.19
CA LYS A 134 -40.54 -16.10 -26.16
C LYS A 134 -41.19 -15.56 -27.44
N ALA A 135 -42.11 -14.60 -27.34
CA ALA A 135 -42.70 -13.94 -28.50
C ALA A 135 -41.67 -13.09 -29.26
N PHE A 136 -40.90 -12.26 -28.57
CA PHE A 136 -39.87 -11.40 -29.17
C PHE A 136 -38.80 -12.19 -29.95
N ILE A 137 -38.34 -13.32 -29.42
CA ILE A 137 -37.38 -14.21 -30.10
C ILE A 137 -37.95 -14.79 -31.40
N ARG A 138 -39.28 -14.97 -31.49
CA ARG A 138 -39.97 -15.49 -32.69
C ARG A 138 -40.19 -14.43 -33.78
N ILE A 139 -40.02 -13.13 -33.49
CA ILE A 139 -40.19 -12.07 -34.50
C ILE A 139 -38.96 -12.07 -35.45
N PRO A 140 -39.14 -12.25 -36.77
CA PRO A 140 -38.04 -12.29 -37.73
C PRO A 140 -37.57 -10.86 -38.10
N ILE A 141 -36.83 -10.19 -37.22
CA ILE A 141 -36.29 -8.84 -37.49
C ILE A 141 -34.96 -8.95 -38.28
N PRO A 142 -34.86 -8.37 -39.49
CA PRO A 142 -33.67 -8.44 -40.32
C PRO A 142 -32.56 -7.50 -39.79
N THR A 143 -31.74 -8.01 -38.88
CA THR A 143 -30.46 -7.38 -38.48
C THR A 143 -29.37 -8.45 -38.39
N ARG A 144 -28.09 -8.06 -38.55
CA ARG A 144 -26.93 -8.97 -38.39
C ARG A 144 -26.92 -9.76 -37.07
N ARG A 145 -27.66 -9.31 -36.04
CA ARG A 145 -27.83 -9.99 -34.74
C ARG A 145 -28.74 -11.23 -34.79
N HIS A 146 -29.66 -11.34 -35.76
CA HIS A 146 -30.58 -12.48 -35.84
C HIS A 146 -29.98 -13.69 -36.57
N THR A 147 -29.07 -13.49 -37.53
CA THR A 147 -28.44 -14.57 -38.31
C THR A 147 -27.65 -15.52 -37.41
N PHE A 148 -26.74 -14.97 -36.59
CA PHE A 148 -25.91 -15.74 -35.65
C PHE A 148 -26.75 -16.50 -34.60
N ARG A 149 -27.90 -15.94 -34.21
CA ARG A 149 -28.84 -16.57 -33.27
C ARG A 149 -29.66 -17.72 -33.86
N ARG A 150 -29.66 -17.93 -35.18
CA ARG A 150 -30.34 -19.09 -35.81
C ARG A 150 -29.46 -20.33 -35.86
N GLN A 151 -28.13 -20.20 -35.95
CA GLN A 151 -27.21 -21.34 -36.04
C GLN A 151 -27.20 -22.17 -34.73
N ASN A 152 -27.19 -21.51 -33.57
CA ASN A 152 -27.06 -22.18 -32.26
C ASN A 152 -28.42 -22.53 -31.59
N VAL A 153 -29.50 -22.69 -32.37
CA VAL A 153 -30.86 -22.99 -31.85
C VAL A 153 -31.45 -24.26 -32.52
N ARG A 154 -30.59 -25.22 -32.84
CA ARG A 154 -31.02 -26.61 -33.08
C ARG A 154 -31.23 -27.30 -31.72
N GLU A 155 -32.40 -27.90 -31.55
CA GLU A 155 -32.75 -28.90 -30.51
C GLU A 155 -32.79 -28.51 -29.02
N GLU A 156 -33.63 -27.52 -28.66
CA GLU A 156 -34.15 -27.38 -27.27
C GLU A 156 -35.68 -27.49 -27.19
N PRO A 157 -36.27 -27.89 -26.02
CA PRO A 157 -37.70 -28.12 -25.87
C PRO A 157 -38.57 -26.91 -26.19
N ARG A 158 -39.52 -27.08 -27.13
CA ARG A 158 -40.25 -25.96 -27.75
C ARG A 158 -41.40 -25.42 -26.90
N GLU A 159 -41.85 -26.15 -25.88
CA GLU A 159 -42.97 -25.76 -25.01
C GLU A 159 -42.53 -24.85 -23.85
N MET A 160 -43.45 -24.04 -23.32
CA MET A 160 -43.19 -23.21 -22.14
C MET A 160 -43.86 -23.85 -20.92
N PRO A 161 -43.14 -24.07 -19.80
CA PRO A 161 -43.73 -24.59 -18.57
C PRO A 161 -44.95 -23.77 -18.14
N SER A 162 -46.07 -24.43 -17.91
CA SER A 162 -47.33 -23.78 -17.53
C SER A 162 -47.29 -23.30 -16.08
N LEU A 163 -47.57 -22.01 -15.84
CA LEU A 163 -47.81 -21.53 -14.48
C LEU A 163 -49.18 -22.05 -13.96
N PRO A 164 -49.29 -22.53 -12.71
CA PRO A 164 -50.54 -23.03 -12.14
C PRO A 164 -51.69 -22.00 -12.19
N ARG A 165 -52.86 -22.39 -12.73
CA ARG A 165 -53.94 -21.45 -13.05
C ARG A 165 -54.92 -21.13 -11.90
N SER A 166 -54.85 -21.82 -10.76
CA SER A 166 -55.82 -21.67 -9.66
C SER A 166 -55.62 -20.41 -8.80
N SER A 167 -56.75 -19.83 -8.36
CA SER A 167 -56.85 -18.57 -7.61
C SER A 167 -56.33 -18.68 -6.18
N GLU A 168 -55.36 -17.85 -5.80
CA GLU A 168 -54.74 -17.78 -4.46
C GLU A 168 -55.75 -17.71 -3.31
N ASN A 169 -56.80 -16.91 -3.47
CA ASN A 169 -57.77 -16.64 -2.39
C ASN A 169 -58.58 -17.89 -1.98
N MET A 170 -58.63 -18.92 -2.84
CA MET A 170 -59.39 -20.14 -2.61
C MET A 170 -58.54 -21.32 -2.11
N ILE A 171 -57.22 -21.14 -2.01
CA ILE A 171 -56.30 -22.21 -1.56
C ILE A 171 -56.44 -22.40 -0.05
N ARG A 172 -56.73 -23.64 0.37
CA ARG A 172 -56.71 -24.08 1.78
C ARG A 172 -55.30 -24.52 2.19
N GLU A 173 -55.02 -24.53 3.50
CA GLU A 173 -53.68 -24.84 4.02
C GLU A 173 -53.26 -26.28 3.68
N GLU A 174 -54.21 -27.22 3.72
CA GLU A 174 -54.10 -28.59 3.18
C GLU A 174 -53.49 -28.66 1.76
N GLN A 175 -53.79 -27.66 0.92
CA GLN A 175 -53.37 -27.61 -0.49
C GLN A 175 -52.01 -26.91 -0.68
N PHE A 176 -51.43 -26.31 0.36
CA PHE A 176 -50.14 -25.62 0.26
C PHE A 176 -49.00 -26.57 -0.13
N LEU A 177 -49.01 -27.83 0.32
CA LEU A 177 -47.99 -28.81 -0.06
C LEU A 177 -48.02 -29.11 -1.57
N GLY A 178 -49.21 -29.31 -2.14
CA GLY A 178 -49.39 -29.45 -3.59
C GLY A 178 -48.98 -28.19 -4.37
N ARG A 179 -49.33 -27.00 -3.86
CA ARG A 179 -48.97 -25.72 -4.49
C ARG A 179 -47.47 -25.44 -4.44
N ARG A 180 -46.77 -25.77 -3.35
CA ARG A 180 -45.30 -25.69 -3.25
C ARG A 180 -44.66 -26.51 -4.37
N LYS A 181 -45.01 -27.80 -4.49
CA LYS A 181 -44.50 -28.69 -5.53
C LYS A 181 -44.78 -28.18 -6.95
N GLN A 182 -45.99 -27.69 -7.23
CA GLN A 182 -46.32 -27.12 -8.55
C GLN A 182 -45.44 -25.91 -8.94
N LEU A 183 -45.06 -25.07 -7.97
CA LEU A 183 -44.17 -23.92 -8.21
C LEU A 183 -42.70 -24.36 -8.31
N GLU A 184 -42.31 -25.39 -7.56
CA GLU A 184 -40.99 -26.03 -7.61
C GLU A 184 -40.73 -26.68 -8.98
N ASP A 185 -41.68 -27.47 -9.49
CA ASP A 185 -41.65 -28.08 -10.82
C ASP A 185 -41.58 -27.01 -11.92
N TYR A 186 -42.34 -25.91 -11.78
CA TYR A 186 -42.32 -24.79 -12.72
C TYR A 186 -40.93 -24.13 -12.79
N LEU A 187 -40.35 -23.76 -11.63
CA LEU A 187 -39.03 -23.14 -11.58
C LEU A 187 -37.94 -24.09 -12.05
N THR A 188 -37.98 -25.35 -11.65
CA THR A 188 -37.00 -26.37 -12.06
C THR A 188 -37.00 -26.58 -13.58
N LYS A 189 -38.17 -26.54 -14.23
CA LYS A 189 -38.25 -26.62 -15.70
C LYS A 189 -37.69 -25.36 -16.37
N ILE A 190 -38.00 -24.16 -15.87
CA ILE A 190 -37.44 -22.90 -16.39
C ILE A 190 -35.90 -22.83 -16.23
N LEU A 191 -35.38 -23.27 -15.09
CA LEU A 191 -33.95 -23.24 -14.79
C LEU A 191 -33.12 -24.27 -15.57
N LYS A 192 -33.76 -25.33 -16.08
CA LYS A 192 -33.14 -26.30 -17.00
C LYS A 192 -33.01 -25.80 -18.44
N MET A 193 -33.64 -24.68 -18.81
CA MET A 193 -33.63 -24.14 -20.18
C MET A 193 -32.70 -22.90 -20.25
N PRO A 194 -31.47 -23.00 -20.78
CA PRO A 194 -30.52 -21.89 -20.90
C PRO A 194 -31.11 -20.59 -21.45
N MET A 195 -32.01 -20.67 -22.45
CA MET A 195 -32.73 -19.52 -23.00
C MET A 195 -33.44 -18.70 -21.92
N TYR A 196 -34.15 -19.35 -20.99
CA TYR A 196 -34.93 -18.68 -19.95
C TYR A 196 -34.12 -18.48 -18.66
N ARG A 197 -33.24 -19.42 -18.29
CA ARG A 197 -32.30 -19.28 -17.16
C ARG A 197 -31.48 -18.00 -17.27
N ASN A 198 -30.92 -17.74 -18.46
CA ASN A 198 -30.00 -16.63 -18.68
C ASN A 198 -30.73 -15.30 -19.05
N TYR A 199 -32.05 -15.23 -18.93
CA TYR A 199 -32.82 -14.01 -19.20
C TYR A 199 -32.87 -13.08 -17.97
N HIS A 200 -32.75 -11.77 -18.17
CA HIS A 200 -32.60 -10.81 -17.07
C HIS A 200 -33.76 -10.80 -16.05
N ALA A 201 -34.99 -11.08 -16.49
CA ALA A 201 -36.14 -11.19 -15.59
C ALA A 201 -36.07 -12.44 -14.69
N THR A 202 -35.33 -13.49 -15.10
CA THR A 202 -35.08 -14.70 -14.30
C THR A 202 -34.02 -14.41 -13.23
N THR A 203 -32.93 -13.73 -13.57
CA THR A 203 -31.95 -13.29 -12.56
C THR A 203 -32.57 -12.31 -11.56
N GLU A 204 -33.44 -11.39 -12.00
CA GLU A 204 -34.22 -10.51 -11.13
C GLU A 204 -35.24 -11.28 -10.27
N PHE A 205 -35.94 -12.29 -10.83
CA PHE A 205 -36.85 -13.13 -10.05
C PHE A 205 -36.14 -13.95 -8.95
N LEU A 206 -34.84 -14.24 -9.09
CA LEU A 206 -34.06 -15.08 -8.17
C LEU A 206 -33.08 -14.27 -7.27
N ASP A 207 -33.13 -12.94 -7.34
CA ASP A 207 -32.21 -12.02 -6.66
C ASP A 207 -30.71 -12.30 -6.98
N ILE A 208 -30.38 -12.54 -8.25
CA ILE A 208 -29.03 -12.87 -8.75
C ILE A 208 -28.37 -11.68 -9.47
N SER A 209 -27.06 -11.53 -9.29
CA SER A 209 -26.20 -10.54 -9.95
C SER A 209 -24.87 -11.15 -10.41
N GLN A 210 -24.08 -10.40 -11.18
CA GLN A 210 -22.71 -10.77 -11.57
C GLN A 210 -21.75 -10.99 -10.38
N LEU A 211 -22.09 -10.47 -9.19
CA LEU A 211 -21.28 -10.61 -7.97
C LEU A 211 -21.79 -11.71 -7.01
N SER A 212 -22.79 -12.50 -7.45
CA SER A 212 -23.48 -13.46 -6.58
C SER A 212 -22.74 -14.77 -6.37
N PHE A 213 -21.88 -15.19 -7.31
CA PHE A 213 -21.19 -16.50 -7.28
C PHE A 213 -19.67 -16.37 -7.47
N ILE A 214 -19.09 -15.27 -6.96
CA ILE A 214 -17.64 -15.09 -6.85
C ILE A 214 -17.22 -15.58 -5.45
N HIS A 215 -16.44 -16.66 -5.39
CA HIS A 215 -16.04 -17.34 -4.14
C HIS A 215 -15.41 -16.38 -3.12
N ASP A 216 -14.43 -15.59 -3.58
CA ASP A 216 -13.72 -14.61 -2.73
C ASP A 216 -14.60 -13.44 -2.23
N LEU A 217 -15.82 -13.26 -2.73
CA LEU A 217 -16.82 -12.37 -2.12
C LEU A 217 -17.68 -13.07 -1.06
N GLY A 218 -17.30 -14.28 -0.64
CA GLY A 218 -17.98 -15.08 0.39
C GLY A 218 -19.47 -15.30 0.09
N PRO A 219 -20.36 -15.30 1.11
CA PRO A 219 -21.76 -15.67 0.94
C PRO A 219 -22.44 -14.85 -0.19
N LYS A 220 -23.29 -15.52 -0.99
CA LYS A 220 -23.93 -14.95 -2.20
C LYS A 220 -24.60 -13.58 -1.99
N GLY A 221 -25.08 -13.31 -0.78
CA GLY A 221 -25.52 -11.98 -0.35
C GLY A 221 -26.96 -11.61 -0.68
N ILE A 222 -27.39 -10.49 -0.11
CA ILE A 222 -28.71 -9.90 -0.37
C ILE A 222 -28.59 -8.91 -1.52
N LEU A 223 -29.55 -8.94 -2.44
CA LEU A 223 -29.65 -8.08 -3.61
C LEU A 223 -31.02 -7.37 -3.58
N VAL A 224 -31.05 -6.04 -3.72
CA VAL A 224 -32.28 -5.23 -3.60
C VAL A 224 -32.34 -4.11 -4.64
N ILE A 225 -33.47 -3.95 -5.34
CA ILE A 225 -33.73 -2.73 -6.14
C ILE A 225 -34.24 -1.62 -5.22
N MET A 226 -33.51 -0.51 -5.13
CA MET A 226 -33.86 0.66 -4.31
C MET A 226 -33.88 1.94 -5.13
N ILE A 227 -34.82 2.85 -4.82
CA ILE A 227 -34.85 4.19 -5.42
C ILE A 227 -33.86 5.08 -4.67
N SER A 228 -32.74 5.42 -5.32
CA SER A 228 -31.77 6.34 -4.75
C SER A 228 -32.25 7.78 -4.86
N SER A 229 -32.38 8.45 -3.72
CA SER A 229 -32.20 9.91 -3.63
C SER A 229 -31.16 10.18 -2.56
N SER A 230 -29.89 10.13 -2.95
CA SER A 230 -28.75 10.21 -2.05
C SER A 230 -28.60 11.62 -1.46
N ARG A 231 -29.19 11.84 -0.27
CA ARG A 231 -28.70 12.85 0.67
C ARG A 231 -27.51 12.26 1.40
N PHE A 232 -26.30 12.72 1.09
CA PHE A 232 -25.10 12.44 1.87
C PHE A 232 -24.96 13.54 2.93
N ILE A 233 -24.75 13.16 4.18
CA ILE A 233 -24.58 14.10 5.29
C ILE A 233 -23.29 13.74 6.04
N TYR A 234 -22.17 14.25 5.53
CA TYR A 234 -21.29 15.22 6.22
C TYR A 234 -20.22 15.72 5.24
N SER A 235 -19.55 16.85 5.58
CA SER A 235 -18.35 17.42 4.92
C SER A 235 -18.31 17.52 3.38
N ILE A 236 -19.40 17.99 2.75
CA ILE A 236 -19.42 19.10 1.75
C ILE A 236 -20.87 19.30 1.25
N GLN A 237 -21.41 20.52 1.40
CA GLN A 237 -22.74 20.87 0.89
C GLN A 237 -22.70 21.24 -0.60
N LEU A 238 -22.71 20.23 -1.47
CA LEU A 238 -22.99 20.42 -2.90
C LEU A 238 -24.39 19.87 -3.24
N LEU A 239 -25.39 20.71 -3.01
CA LEU A 239 -26.79 20.40 -3.27
C LEU A 239 -27.03 20.30 -4.78
N LYS A 240 -27.15 19.07 -5.32
CA LYS A 240 -27.73 18.83 -6.65
C LYS A 240 -28.89 17.86 -6.56
N TYR A 241 -30.05 18.32 -7.01
CA TYR A 241 -31.29 17.53 -7.10
C TYR A 241 -31.16 16.47 -8.21
N LEU A 242 -30.48 15.37 -7.91
CA LEU A 242 -30.45 14.21 -8.79
C LEU A 242 -31.85 13.59 -8.89
N LEU A 243 -32.30 13.36 -10.13
CA LEU A 243 -33.53 12.62 -10.43
C LEU A 243 -33.48 11.23 -9.77
N PRO A 244 -34.62 10.71 -9.28
CA PRO A 244 -34.69 9.41 -8.61
C PRO A 244 -34.27 8.29 -9.56
N SER A 245 -33.13 7.68 -9.27
CA SER A 245 -32.55 6.60 -10.08
C SER A 245 -32.62 5.28 -9.31
N TYR A 246 -33.13 4.23 -9.97
CA TYR A 246 -33.09 2.87 -9.45
C TYR A 246 -31.65 2.36 -9.41
N ARG A 247 -31.26 1.74 -8.29
CA ARG A 247 -29.96 1.08 -8.12
C ARG A 247 -30.14 -0.28 -7.49
N TRP A 248 -29.26 -1.21 -7.83
CA TRP A 248 -29.11 -2.44 -7.08
C TRP A 248 -28.22 -2.17 -5.85
N LEU A 249 -28.75 -2.40 -4.66
CA LEU A 249 -27.98 -2.54 -3.43
C LEU A 249 -27.56 -4.01 -3.31
N ILE A 250 -26.27 -4.26 -3.12
CA ILE A 250 -25.70 -5.59 -2.84
C ILE A 250 -25.11 -5.56 -1.44
N VAL A 251 -25.42 -6.58 -0.63
CA VAL A 251 -24.91 -6.76 0.73
C VAL A 251 -24.08 -8.04 0.80
N LYS A 252 -22.83 -7.90 1.24
CA LYS A 252 -21.88 -8.97 1.53
C LYS A 252 -21.52 -8.96 3.02
N ASP A 253 -20.69 -9.90 3.46
CA ASP A 253 -20.30 -10.09 4.87
C ASP A 253 -19.66 -8.85 5.52
N SER A 254 -18.88 -8.11 4.73
CA SER A 254 -17.92 -7.11 5.19
C SER A 254 -18.16 -5.72 4.60
N PHE A 255 -19.11 -5.59 3.67
CA PHE A 255 -19.48 -4.35 2.99
C PHE A 255 -20.88 -4.42 2.35
N LEU A 256 -21.41 -3.26 1.95
CA LEU A 256 -22.49 -3.15 0.96
C LEU A 256 -22.13 -2.13 -0.12
N LEU A 257 -22.63 -2.35 -1.35
CA LEU A 257 -22.35 -1.50 -2.52
C LEU A 257 -23.61 -1.14 -3.31
N TYR A 258 -23.52 -0.08 -4.11
CA TYR A 258 -24.49 0.20 -5.17
C TYR A 258 -23.93 -0.15 -6.53
N MET A 259 -24.70 -0.91 -7.31
CA MET A 259 -24.42 -1.19 -8.72
C MET A 259 -25.47 -0.52 -9.62
N LYS A 260 -25.03 0.10 -10.71
CA LYS A 260 -25.94 0.72 -11.68
C LYS A 260 -26.62 -0.35 -12.55
N PRO A 261 -27.96 -0.34 -12.72
CA PRO A 261 -28.64 -1.35 -13.53
C PRO A 261 -28.34 -1.27 -15.04
N ASP A 262 -28.04 -0.07 -15.54
CA ASP A 262 -27.84 0.24 -16.96
C ASP A 262 -26.46 -0.16 -17.51
N SER A 263 -25.45 -0.20 -16.66
CA SER A 263 -24.04 -0.23 -17.04
C SER A 263 -23.16 -1.15 -16.18
N GLY A 264 -23.74 -1.83 -15.18
CA GLY A 264 -23.00 -2.73 -14.27
C GLY A 264 -22.02 -2.04 -13.32
N ALA A 265 -21.74 -0.75 -13.51
CA ALA A 265 -20.70 -0.05 -12.77
C ALA A 265 -21.03 0.07 -11.27
N ILE A 266 -20.05 -0.31 -10.44
CA ILE A 266 -20.08 -0.06 -8.98
C ILE A 266 -19.97 1.46 -8.76
N ALA A 267 -20.99 2.05 -8.14
CA ALA A 267 -21.15 3.49 -7.98
C ALA A 267 -20.80 4.01 -6.58
N PHE A 268 -20.70 3.11 -5.59
CA PHE A 268 -20.41 3.42 -4.18
C PHE A 268 -20.18 2.12 -3.42
N VAL A 269 -19.31 2.14 -2.40
CA VAL A 269 -19.07 1.05 -1.44
C VAL A 269 -19.06 1.64 -0.04
N LEU A 270 -19.64 0.92 0.93
CA LEU A 270 -19.66 1.25 2.36
C LEU A 270 -19.23 -0.01 3.13
N LEU A 271 -18.20 0.11 3.96
CA LEU A 271 -17.66 -1.02 4.73
C LEU A 271 -18.47 -1.23 6.02
N VAL A 272 -18.50 -2.47 6.50
CA VAL A 272 -19.00 -2.80 7.85
C VAL A 272 -17.90 -2.52 8.87
N ASP A 273 -18.27 -1.86 9.97
CA ASP A 273 -17.40 -1.51 11.10
C ASP A 273 -18.25 -1.42 12.41
N LYS A 274 -17.62 -1.11 13.54
CA LYS A 274 -18.27 -1.09 14.86
C LYS A 274 -19.36 -0.03 15.05
N GLU A 275 -19.40 1.01 14.20
CA GLU A 275 -20.50 1.97 14.17
C GLU A 275 -21.59 1.61 13.13
N PHE A 276 -21.51 0.43 12.50
CA PHE A 276 -22.49 -0.04 11.52
C PHE A 276 -23.88 -0.24 12.16
N LYS A 277 -24.78 0.73 11.96
CA LYS A 277 -26.06 0.82 12.68
C LYS A 277 -27.21 1.12 11.72
N ILE A 278 -28.25 0.29 11.75
CA ILE A 278 -29.43 0.40 10.87
C ILE A 278 -30.61 1.03 11.62
N LYS A 279 -31.26 2.01 11.01
CA LYS A 279 -32.37 2.78 11.59
C LYS A 279 -33.50 2.93 10.57
N VAL A 280 -34.76 2.91 11.01
CA VAL A 280 -35.92 2.87 10.10
C VAL A 280 -37.01 3.87 10.51
N GLY A 281 -37.43 4.72 9.57
CA GLY A 281 -38.60 5.60 9.71
C GLY A 281 -38.32 7.11 9.53
N LYS A 282 -39.38 7.92 9.64
CA LYS A 282 -39.33 9.36 9.31
C LYS A 282 -38.38 10.16 10.20
N LYS A 283 -38.35 9.88 11.52
CA LYS A 283 -37.51 10.58 12.49
C LYS A 283 -36.01 10.43 12.17
N GLU A 284 -35.59 9.23 11.78
CA GLU A 284 -34.18 8.88 11.59
C GLU A 284 -33.64 9.20 10.19
N THR A 285 -34.53 9.36 9.19
CA THR A 285 -34.16 9.42 7.76
C THR A 285 -34.62 10.68 7.03
N GLU A 286 -35.42 11.54 7.67
CA GLU A 286 -36.17 12.65 7.06
C GLU A 286 -37.16 12.24 5.94
N THR A 287 -37.25 10.96 5.58
CA THR A 287 -38.10 10.45 4.49
C THR A 287 -39.33 9.73 5.02
N LYS A 288 -40.47 9.81 4.30
CA LYS A 288 -41.75 9.21 4.76
C LYS A 288 -41.61 7.72 5.08
N TYR A 289 -40.90 6.97 4.22
CA TYR A 289 -40.48 5.60 4.46
C TYR A 289 -39.04 5.44 3.96
N GLY A 290 -38.13 5.08 4.86
CA GLY A 290 -36.73 4.90 4.51
C GLY A 290 -35.94 4.17 5.60
N ILE A 291 -34.74 3.78 5.20
CA ILE A 291 -33.72 3.13 6.03
C ILE A 291 -32.51 4.08 6.06
N ARG A 292 -31.90 4.23 7.22
CA ARG A 292 -30.60 4.88 7.42
C ARG A 292 -29.61 3.81 7.86
N ILE A 293 -28.43 3.82 7.25
CA ILE A 293 -27.30 2.97 7.60
C ILE A 293 -26.17 3.93 7.94
N ASP A 294 -25.78 3.99 9.21
CA ASP A 294 -24.58 4.69 9.68
C ASP A 294 -23.40 3.71 9.71
N ASN A 295 -22.16 4.19 9.56
CA ASN A 295 -20.91 3.50 9.90
C ASN A 295 -19.88 4.55 10.42
N LEU A 296 -18.64 4.15 10.74
CA LEU A 296 -17.59 5.07 11.24
C LEU A 296 -17.30 6.25 10.32
N SER A 297 -17.58 6.14 9.02
CA SER A 297 -17.23 7.13 8.00
C SER A 297 -18.41 7.90 7.43
N ARG A 298 -19.59 7.27 7.25
CA ARG A 298 -20.67 7.82 6.42
C ARG A 298 -22.06 7.38 6.88
N THR A 299 -23.01 8.31 6.77
CA THR A 299 -24.45 8.01 6.77
C THR A 299 -24.95 7.79 5.34
N LEU A 300 -25.66 6.69 5.11
CA LEU A 300 -26.38 6.37 3.89
C LEU A 300 -27.90 6.35 4.15
N ILE A 301 -28.68 7.06 3.33
CA ILE A 301 -30.15 7.09 3.41
C ILE A 301 -30.77 6.46 2.16
N LEU A 302 -31.63 5.46 2.38
CA LEU A 302 -32.35 4.64 1.42
C LEU A 302 -33.85 4.95 1.47
N LYS A 303 -34.49 5.24 0.32
CA LYS A 303 -35.95 5.39 0.24
C LYS A 303 -36.65 4.07 -0.04
N CYS A 304 -37.82 3.89 0.58
CA CYS A 304 -38.65 2.70 0.47
C CYS A 304 -40.07 3.04 0.01
N ASN A 305 -40.74 2.09 -0.65
CA ASN A 305 -42.11 2.30 -1.15
C ASN A 305 -43.18 2.22 -0.02
N SER A 306 -42.85 1.59 1.11
CA SER A 306 -43.74 1.52 2.29
C SER A 306 -42.94 1.32 3.58
N TYR A 307 -43.56 1.63 4.73
CA TYR A 307 -42.96 1.37 6.05
C TYR A 307 -42.67 -0.12 6.29
N ARG A 308 -43.56 -1.02 5.83
CA ARG A 308 -43.35 -2.48 5.94
C ARG A 308 -42.15 -2.94 5.11
N HIS A 309 -41.92 -2.36 3.92
CA HIS A 309 -40.72 -2.65 3.14
C HIS A 309 -39.45 -2.11 3.83
N ALA A 310 -39.52 -0.91 4.43
CA ALA A 310 -38.39 -0.33 5.15
C ALA A 310 -38.01 -1.15 6.40
N ARG A 311 -39.01 -1.59 7.18
CA ARG A 311 -38.80 -2.48 8.34
C ARG A 311 -38.24 -3.84 7.92
N TRP A 312 -38.81 -4.46 6.88
CA TRP A 312 -38.36 -5.78 6.41
C TRP A 312 -36.93 -5.75 5.85
N TRP A 313 -36.61 -4.81 4.96
CA TRP A 313 -35.25 -4.70 4.43
C TRP A 313 -34.23 -4.25 5.48
N GLY A 314 -34.61 -3.38 6.43
CA GLY A 314 -33.73 -3.01 7.55
C GLY A 314 -33.32 -4.24 8.36
N GLY A 315 -34.31 -5.03 8.81
CA GLY A 315 -34.06 -6.26 9.56
C GLY A 315 -33.32 -7.34 8.77
N ALA A 316 -33.61 -7.52 7.47
CA ALA A 316 -32.93 -8.52 6.64
C ALA A 316 -31.44 -8.19 6.42
N ILE A 317 -31.07 -6.90 6.30
CA ILE A 317 -29.67 -6.48 6.22
C ILE A 317 -29.00 -6.68 7.60
N GLU A 318 -29.68 -6.31 8.68
CA GLU A 318 -29.20 -6.47 10.06
C GLU A 318 -28.94 -7.95 10.40
N GLU A 319 -29.89 -8.84 10.15
CA GLU A 319 -29.79 -10.28 10.34
C GLU A 319 -28.60 -10.88 9.55
N PHE A 320 -28.44 -10.49 8.28
CA PHE A 320 -27.36 -10.98 7.44
C PHE A 320 -25.98 -10.52 7.94
N ILE A 321 -25.84 -9.25 8.34
CA ILE A 321 -24.57 -8.70 8.85
C ILE A 321 -24.27 -9.25 10.26
N GLN A 322 -25.27 -9.47 11.12
CA GLN A 322 -25.08 -10.14 12.41
C GLN A 322 -24.64 -11.60 12.25
N LYS A 323 -25.13 -12.30 11.20
CA LYS A 323 -24.79 -13.69 10.91
C LYS A 323 -23.43 -13.89 10.24
N HIS A 324 -23.00 -12.97 9.37
CA HIS A 324 -21.80 -13.15 8.52
C HIS A 324 -20.70 -12.12 8.78
N GLY A 325 -21.02 -10.95 9.33
CA GLY A 325 -20.10 -9.82 9.52
C GLY A 325 -19.77 -9.50 10.98
N THR A 326 -20.16 -10.36 11.93
CA THR A 326 -20.14 -10.08 13.38
C THR A 326 -18.78 -9.63 13.92
N ASN A 327 -17.66 -10.06 13.29
CA ASN A 327 -16.32 -9.67 13.71
C ASN A 327 -16.03 -8.16 13.47
N PHE A 328 -16.66 -7.56 12.46
CA PHE A 328 -16.48 -6.15 12.13
C PHE A 328 -17.30 -5.22 13.02
N LEU A 329 -18.31 -5.74 13.74
CA LEU A 329 -19.23 -4.96 14.58
C LEU A 329 -18.73 -4.70 16.01
N LYS A 330 -17.57 -5.24 16.37
CA LYS A 330 -17.04 -5.24 17.75
C LYS A 330 -15.96 -4.18 17.95
N ASP A 331 -15.83 -3.72 19.20
CA ASP A 331 -14.57 -3.17 19.68
C ASP A 331 -13.54 -4.31 19.84
N HIS A 332 -12.31 -4.07 19.39
CA HIS A 332 -11.19 -5.00 19.53
C HIS A 332 -10.13 -4.44 20.49
N ARG A 333 -9.17 -5.30 20.86
CA ARG A 333 -8.03 -4.93 21.71
C ARG A 333 -7.30 -3.69 21.15
N PHE A 334 -6.85 -2.80 22.04
CA PHE A 334 -6.26 -1.49 21.72
C PHE A 334 -7.18 -0.53 20.95
N GLY A 335 -8.49 -0.82 20.88
CA GLY A 335 -9.46 -0.03 20.12
C GLY A 335 -9.36 -0.20 18.60
N SER A 336 -8.54 -1.15 18.13
CA SER A 336 -8.24 -1.36 16.71
C SER A 336 -9.49 -1.67 15.87
N TYR A 337 -9.45 -1.29 14.59
CA TYR A 337 -10.41 -1.77 13.59
C TYR A 337 -10.30 -3.28 13.27
N ALA A 338 -9.18 -3.91 13.65
CA ALA A 338 -8.86 -5.30 13.36
C ALA A 338 -8.84 -6.17 14.63
N ALA A 339 -9.34 -7.40 14.48
CA ALA A 339 -9.32 -8.42 15.52
C ALA A 339 -7.91 -9.00 15.71
N VAL A 340 -7.70 -9.69 16.84
CA VAL A 340 -6.58 -10.64 16.94
C VAL A 340 -6.87 -11.81 15.99
N GLN A 341 -5.92 -12.11 15.11
CA GLN A 341 -5.92 -13.22 14.18
C GLN A 341 -5.03 -14.31 14.76
N GLU A 342 -5.65 -15.34 15.32
CA GLU A 342 -4.95 -16.45 15.99
C GLU A 342 -4.23 -17.34 14.97
N ASN A 343 -3.05 -17.86 15.36
CA ASN A 343 -2.27 -18.82 14.58
C ASN A 343 -1.95 -18.38 13.13
N ALA A 344 -1.75 -17.08 12.89
CA ALA A 344 -1.44 -16.53 11.59
C ALA A 344 0.05 -16.68 11.24
N LEU A 345 0.36 -16.95 9.97
CA LEU A 345 1.74 -16.98 9.49
C LEU A 345 2.33 -15.57 9.38
N ALA A 346 3.42 -15.33 10.10
CA ALA A 346 4.17 -14.08 10.10
C ALA A 346 5.68 -14.31 9.88
N LYS A 347 6.35 -13.34 9.24
CA LYS A 347 7.80 -13.27 9.09
C LYS A 347 8.29 -11.86 9.42
N TRP A 348 9.48 -11.74 10.00
CA TRP A 348 10.21 -10.49 10.18
C TRP A 348 11.37 -10.35 9.18
N TYR A 349 11.84 -9.12 8.98
CA TYR A 349 13.04 -8.81 8.21
C TYR A 349 13.88 -7.79 8.99
N VAL A 350 15.17 -8.10 9.15
CA VAL A 350 16.21 -7.10 9.47
C VAL A 350 16.87 -6.71 8.16
N ASN A 351 16.89 -5.41 7.87
CA ASN A 351 17.36 -4.82 6.63
C ASN A 351 16.56 -5.19 5.36
N ALA A 352 16.73 -4.38 4.32
CA ALA A 352 15.86 -4.40 3.15
C ALA A 352 16.17 -5.50 2.11
N LYS A 353 17.36 -6.13 2.13
CA LYS A 353 17.74 -7.17 1.16
C LYS A 353 16.75 -8.32 1.08
N GLY A 354 16.43 -8.98 2.20
CA GLY A 354 15.45 -10.06 2.24
C GLY A 354 14.01 -9.58 2.02
N TYR A 355 13.69 -8.37 2.50
CA TYR A 355 12.36 -7.76 2.35
C TYR A 355 12.03 -7.47 0.88
N PHE A 356 12.92 -6.78 0.14
CA PHE A 356 12.72 -6.50 -1.27
C PHE A 356 12.73 -7.78 -2.12
N GLU A 357 13.56 -8.78 -1.78
CA GLU A 357 13.52 -10.09 -2.45
C GLU A 357 12.15 -10.78 -2.31
N ASP A 358 11.62 -10.89 -1.10
CA ASP A 358 10.32 -11.56 -0.90
C ASP A 358 9.13 -10.71 -1.41
N VAL A 359 9.22 -9.38 -1.38
CA VAL A 359 8.27 -8.50 -2.10
C VAL A 359 8.31 -8.77 -3.60
N ALA A 360 9.51 -8.93 -4.20
CA ALA A 360 9.65 -9.23 -5.63
C ALA A 360 9.08 -10.61 -5.98
N ASN A 361 9.37 -11.63 -5.17
CA ASN A 361 8.81 -12.98 -5.32
C ASN A 361 7.27 -12.94 -5.24
N ALA A 362 6.72 -12.29 -4.21
CA ALA A 362 5.27 -12.19 -4.02
C ALA A 362 4.58 -11.38 -5.12
N MET A 363 5.21 -10.33 -5.66
CA MET A 363 4.71 -9.62 -6.84
C MET A 363 4.73 -10.52 -8.09
N GLU A 364 5.70 -11.42 -8.25
CA GLU A 364 5.73 -12.33 -9.40
C GLU A 364 4.60 -13.36 -9.36
N GLU A 365 4.18 -13.80 -8.17
CA GLU A 365 3.06 -14.73 -7.98
C GLU A 365 1.67 -14.07 -7.95
N ALA A 366 1.58 -12.75 -8.11
CA ALA A 366 0.30 -12.03 -8.11
C ALA A 366 -0.60 -12.42 -9.31
N ASN A 367 -1.87 -12.73 -9.07
CA ASN A 367 -2.81 -13.15 -10.12
C ASN A 367 -3.94 -12.13 -10.38
N GLU A 368 -4.29 -11.31 -9.40
CA GLU A 368 -5.50 -10.47 -9.46
C GLU A 368 -5.22 -9.02 -9.07
N GLU A 369 -4.55 -8.79 -7.94
CA GLU A 369 -4.39 -7.46 -7.34
C GLU A 369 -3.02 -7.25 -6.69
N ILE A 370 -2.43 -6.07 -6.93
CA ILE A 370 -1.30 -5.54 -6.16
C ILE A 370 -1.71 -4.17 -5.61
N PHE A 371 -1.74 -4.02 -4.29
CA PHE A 371 -1.94 -2.75 -3.60
C PHE A 371 -0.61 -2.25 -3.04
N ILE A 372 -0.31 -0.96 -3.18
CA ILE A 372 0.91 -0.35 -2.63
C ILE A 372 0.59 0.98 -1.93
N THR A 373 1.11 1.20 -0.72
CA THR A 373 1.25 2.53 -0.13
C THR A 373 2.71 2.80 0.18
N ASP A 374 3.14 4.02 -0.11
CA ASP A 374 4.45 4.53 0.27
C ASP A 374 4.33 6.01 0.65
N TRP A 375 5.20 6.46 1.55
CA TRP A 375 5.47 7.89 1.72
C TRP A 375 6.21 8.43 0.48
N TRP A 376 7.12 7.61 -0.08
CA TRP A 376 7.78 7.87 -1.34
C TRP A 376 8.06 6.56 -2.08
N LEU A 377 7.73 6.48 -3.38
CA LEU A 377 8.01 5.34 -4.24
C LEU A 377 8.91 5.80 -5.39
N SER A 378 10.00 5.07 -5.62
CA SER A 378 10.99 5.30 -6.70
C SER A 378 10.86 4.19 -7.75
N PRO A 379 10.28 4.45 -8.96
CA PRO A 379 9.89 3.36 -9.87
C PRO A 379 11.05 2.48 -10.36
N GLU A 380 12.26 3.03 -10.44
CA GLU A 380 13.39 2.40 -11.13
C GLU A 380 14.35 1.64 -10.18
N ILE A 381 13.97 1.42 -8.91
CA ILE A 381 14.79 0.64 -7.98
C ILE A 381 14.84 -0.85 -8.35
N PHE A 382 15.97 -1.49 -8.03
CA PHE A 382 16.15 -2.94 -8.10
C PHE A 382 15.84 -3.59 -6.74
N LEU A 383 14.94 -4.58 -6.76
CA LEU A 383 14.54 -5.32 -5.56
C LEU A 383 15.48 -6.50 -5.23
N LYS A 384 16.08 -7.13 -6.24
CA LYS A 384 17.14 -8.15 -6.06
C LYS A 384 18.48 -7.65 -6.60
N ARG A 385 19.58 -7.98 -5.90
CA ARG A 385 20.92 -7.41 -6.14
C ARG A 385 22.04 -8.42 -5.80
N PRO A 386 23.21 -8.37 -6.46
CA PRO A 386 23.59 -7.47 -7.56
C PRO A 386 22.75 -7.72 -8.84
N VAL A 387 22.79 -6.79 -9.79
CA VAL A 387 21.86 -6.76 -10.93
C VAL A 387 22.32 -7.74 -12.03
N VAL A 388 21.97 -9.01 -11.88
CA VAL A 388 22.39 -10.11 -12.78
C VAL A 388 21.43 -10.40 -13.93
N GLU A 389 20.12 -10.22 -13.74
CA GLU A 389 19.07 -10.50 -14.75
C GLU A 389 18.64 -9.23 -15.52
N GLY A 390 19.55 -8.26 -15.65
CA GLY A 390 19.26 -6.94 -16.20
C GLY A 390 18.06 -6.29 -15.48
N ASN A 391 17.07 -5.81 -16.24
CA ASN A 391 15.90 -5.12 -15.68
C ASN A 391 14.81 -6.05 -15.09
N HIS A 392 15.03 -7.38 -15.00
CA HIS A 392 13.97 -8.30 -14.53
C HIS A 392 13.47 -7.98 -13.11
N TRP A 393 14.37 -7.68 -12.17
CA TRP A 393 14.01 -7.36 -10.78
C TRP A 393 13.87 -5.85 -10.50
N ARG A 394 13.65 -5.02 -11.53
CA ARG A 394 13.40 -3.58 -11.39
C ARG A 394 11.90 -3.31 -11.20
N LEU A 395 11.53 -2.51 -10.20
CA LEU A 395 10.15 -2.39 -9.73
C LEU A 395 9.15 -2.02 -10.84
N ASP A 396 9.42 -1.00 -11.66
CA ASP A 396 8.60 -0.63 -12.82
C ASP A 396 8.40 -1.77 -13.81
N CYS A 397 9.42 -2.61 -14.01
CA CYS A 397 9.40 -3.75 -14.93
C CYS A 397 8.61 -4.94 -14.37
N ILE A 398 8.59 -5.15 -13.04
CA ILE A 398 7.70 -6.11 -12.37
C ILE A 398 6.25 -5.64 -12.51
N LEU A 399 5.94 -4.41 -12.07
CA LEU A 399 4.59 -3.87 -12.12
C LEU A 399 4.04 -3.83 -13.57
N LYS A 400 4.89 -3.53 -14.56
CA LYS A 400 4.51 -3.57 -15.98
C LYS A 400 4.13 -4.98 -16.43
N ARG A 401 4.96 -6.02 -16.19
CA ARG A 401 4.67 -7.38 -16.69
C ARG A 401 3.45 -8.00 -16.01
N LYS A 402 3.30 -7.81 -14.69
CA LYS A 402 2.11 -8.27 -13.95
C LYS A 402 0.85 -7.55 -14.44
N ALA A 403 0.93 -6.23 -14.67
CA ALA A 403 -0.17 -5.48 -15.26
C ALA A 403 -0.54 -5.97 -16.67
N GLN A 404 0.42 -6.40 -17.50
CA GLN A 404 0.18 -6.99 -18.82
C GLN A 404 -0.46 -8.38 -18.75
N GLN A 405 -0.14 -9.19 -17.72
CA GLN A 405 -0.77 -10.49 -17.45
C GLN A 405 -2.23 -10.36 -16.97
N GLY A 406 -2.70 -9.15 -16.64
CA GLY A 406 -4.08 -8.85 -16.27
C GLY A 406 -4.27 -8.30 -14.85
N VAL A 407 -3.24 -8.44 -13.99
CA VAL A 407 -3.24 -7.98 -12.60
C VAL A 407 -3.59 -6.49 -12.52
N ARG A 408 -4.50 -6.11 -11.62
CA ARG A 408 -4.84 -4.71 -11.37
C ARG A 408 -3.93 -4.16 -10.28
N ILE A 409 -3.31 -3.00 -10.52
CA ILE A 409 -2.28 -2.44 -9.63
C ILE A 409 -2.73 -1.07 -9.14
N PHE A 410 -2.87 -0.92 -7.83
CA PHE A 410 -3.44 0.25 -7.18
C PHE A 410 -2.43 0.82 -6.19
N ILE A 411 -2.07 2.09 -6.37
CA ILE A 411 -0.98 2.72 -5.63
C ILE A 411 -1.47 4.03 -5.00
N MET A 412 -1.23 4.21 -3.71
CA MET A 412 -1.53 5.44 -2.98
C MET A 412 -0.23 6.06 -2.45
N LEU A 413 0.20 7.15 -3.08
CA LEU A 413 1.36 7.92 -2.65
C LEU A 413 0.93 9.08 -1.75
N TYR A 414 1.77 9.43 -0.78
CA TYR A 414 1.73 10.76 -0.20
C TYR A 414 1.89 11.84 -1.29
N LYS A 415 1.20 12.97 -1.10
CA LYS A 415 1.41 14.20 -1.86
C LYS A 415 2.12 15.20 -0.97
N GLU A 416 3.40 15.38 -1.26
CA GLU A 416 4.28 16.39 -0.70
C GLU A 416 3.79 17.82 -0.91
N VAL A 417 4.33 18.72 -0.10
CA VAL A 417 4.41 20.14 -0.43
C VAL A 417 5.64 20.31 -1.31
N GLU A 418 5.43 20.51 -2.62
CA GLU A 418 6.47 20.50 -3.67
C GLU A 418 7.57 21.59 -3.50
N LEU A 419 7.41 22.51 -2.54
CA LEU A 419 8.40 23.52 -2.14
C LEU A 419 9.23 23.16 -0.88
N ALA A 420 8.92 22.03 -0.23
CA ALA A 420 9.49 21.66 1.07
C ALA A 420 10.03 20.22 1.14
N LEU A 421 9.72 19.36 0.17
CA LEU A 421 10.19 17.96 0.10
C LEU A 421 10.47 17.56 -1.36
N GLY A 422 11.63 16.94 -1.61
CA GLY A 422 12.11 16.61 -2.95
C GLY A 422 11.53 15.36 -3.62
N ILE A 423 10.63 14.62 -2.96
CA ILE A 423 10.22 13.26 -3.36
C ILE A 423 9.57 13.12 -4.75
N ASN A 424 9.05 14.22 -5.31
CA ASN A 424 8.49 14.32 -6.66
C ASN A 424 7.49 13.20 -7.02
N SER A 425 6.46 13.02 -6.18
CA SER A 425 5.48 11.94 -6.34
C SER A 425 4.64 12.09 -7.62
N GLU A 426 4.58 13.29 -8.23
CA GLU A 426 3.99 13.49 -9.57
C GLU A 426 4.84 12.93 -10.71
N TYR A 427 6.17 12.85 -10.57
CA TYR A 427 7.03 12.06 -11.47
C TYR A 427 6.68 10.58 -11.34
N THR A 428 6.80 10.00 -10.15
CA THR A 428 6.51 8.59 -9.87
C THR A 428 5.15 8.16 -10.42
N LYS A 429 4.10 8.89 -10.06
CA LYS A 429 2.73 8.65 -10.54
C LYS A 429 2.60 8.78 -12.06
N ARG A 430 3.31 9.70 -12.71
CA ARG A 430 3.31 9.86 -14.18
C ARG A 430 4.05 8.72 -14.88
N THR A 431 5.18 8.27 -14.34
CA THR A 431 5.96 7.13 -14.84
C THR A 431 5.13 5.85 -14.73
N LEU A 432 4.66 5.51 -13.53
CA LEU A 432 3.89 4.28 -13.27
C LEU A 432 2.58 4.21 -14.08
N MET A 433 1.82 5.31 -14.19
CA MET A 433 0.59 5.34 -15.00
C MET A 433 0.82 5.26 -16.52
N ARG A 434 2.06 5.43 -17.00
CA ARG A 434 2.42 5.24 -18.43
C ARG A 434 2.79 3.81 -18.78
N LEU A 435 3.10 2.94 -17.80
CA LEU A 435 3.56 1.58 -18.05
C LEU A 435 2.45 0.66 -18.60
N HIS A 436 1.24 0.71 -18.01
CA HIS A 436 0.09 -0.10 -18.44
C HIS A 436 -1.26 0.45 -17.92
N PRO A 437 -2.37 0.38 -18.69
CA PRO A 437 -3.69 0.82 -18.24
C PRO A 437 -4.28 0.06 -17.04
N ASN A 438 -3.71 -1.06 -16.58
CA ASN A 438 -4.12 -1.70 -15.32
C ASN A 438 -3.50 -1.05 -14.06
N ILE A 439 -2.53 -0.14 -14.22
CA ILE A 439 -1.92 0.60 -13.11
C ILE A 439 -2.70 1.89 -12.85
N LYS A 440 -2.98 2.17 -11.57
CA LYS A 440 -3.73 3.35 -11.12
C LYS A 440 -3.08 3.94 -9.88
N VAL A 441 -2.66 5.20 -9.97
CA VAL A 441 -1.98 5.91 -8.89
C VAL A 441 -2.81 7.10 -8.41
N MET A 442 -3.06 7.16 -7.10
CA MET A 442 -3.59 8.34 -6.40
C MET A 442 -2.48 9.04 -5.60
N ARG A 443 -2.61 10.36 -5.44
CA ARG A 443 -1.78 11.17 -4.53
C ARG A 443 -2.69 11.92 -3.54
N HIS A 444 -2.35 11.97 -2.26
CA HIS A 444 -3.16 12.63 -1.20
C HIS A 444 -2.27 13.14 -0.06
N PRO A 445 -2.57 14.29 0.62
CA PRO A 445 -3.73 15.19 0.47
C PRO A 445 -3.67 16.14 -0.74
N ASP A 446 -4.61 17.07 -0.88
CA ASP A 446 -4.51 18.23 -1.80
C ASP A 446 -4.47 19.53 -0.98
N HIS A 447 -3.25 20.03 -0.73
CA HIS A 447 -2.98 21.20 0.13
C HIS A 447 -3.86 22.42 -0.16
N VAL A 448 -3.99 22.81 -1.43
CA VAL A 448 -4.69 24.05 -1.88
C VAL A 448 -6.17 24.13 -1.48
N SER A 449 -6.78 23.02 -1.05
CA SER A 449 -8.17 22.98 -0.58
C SER A 449 -8.34 22.18 0.72
N SER A 450 -7.27 22.02 1.50
CA SER A 450 -7.20 21.24 2.73
C SER A 450 -6.95 22.15 3.93
N THR A 451 -7.36 21.72 5.13
CA THR A 451 -6.85 22.27 6.40
C THR A 451 -5.58 21.56 6.87
N VAL A 452 -5.30 20.37 6.32
CA VAL A 452 -4.09 19.59 6.57
C VAL A 452 -3.02 19.97 5.56
N TYR A 453 -2.00 20.69 6.05
CA TYR A 453 -0.76 21.03 5.34
C TYR A 453 0.48 20.36 5.96
N LEU A 454 0.37 19.88 7.21
CA LEU A 454 1.51 19.44 8.04
C LEU A 454 1.68 17.93 8.12
N TRP A 455 0.62 17.16 7.81
CA TRP A 455 0.56 15.71 8.02
C TRP A 455 0.70 14.92 6.72
N ALA A 456 1.29 13.74 6.83
CA ALA A 456 1.61 12.85 5.72
C ALA A 456 0.86 11.51 5.78
N HIS A 457 0.91 10.79 4.66
CA HIS A 457 0.65 9.35 4.62
C HIS A 457 1.99 8.66 4.72
N HIS A 458 2.24 8.00 5.85
CA HIS A 458 3.57 7.50 6.18
C HIS A 458 3.63 5.97 6.18
N GLU A 459 2.50 5.28 6.10
CA GLU A 459 2.44 3.81 6.03
C GLU A 459 3.08 3.23 4.75
N LYS A 460 3.98 2.25 4.93
CA LYS A 460 4.63 1.49 3.85
C LYS A 460 4.01 0.09 3.79
N LEU A 461 3.30 -0.20 2.70
CA LEU A 461 2.51 -1.42 2.54
C LEU A 461 2.61 -1.98 1.12
N VAL A 462 2.78 -3.30 1.00
CA VAL A 462 2.53 -4.04 -0.24
C VAL A 462 1.57 -5.17 0.07
N ILE A 463 0.46 -5.28 -0.67
CA ILE A 463 -0.53 -6.37 -0.50
C ILE A 463 -0.76 -7.06 -1.84
N ILE A 464 -0.64 -8.39 -1.85
CA ILE A 464 -0.82 -9.26 -3.02
C ILE A 464 -2.09 -10.10 -2.86
N ASP A 465 -2.98 -10.05 -3.86
CA ASP A 465 -4.23 -10.82 -3.99
C ASP A 465 -5.13 -10.84 -2.72
N GLN A 466 -4.98 -9.80 -1.88
CA GLN A 466 -5.51 -9.69 -0.52
C GLN A 466 -5.26 -10.94 0.34
N SER A 467 -4.10 -11.58 0.20
CA SER A 467 -3.76 -12.84 0.90
C SER A 467 -2.33 -12.88 1.48
N VAL A 468 -1.44 -12.01 0.99
CA VAL A 468 -0.12 -11.73 1.58
C VAL A 468 0.03 -10.22 1.72
N ALA A 469 0.47 -9.72 2.88
CA ALA A 469 0.70 -8.30 3.13
C ALA A 469 2.04 -8.05 3.82
N PHE A 470 2.75 -7.03 3.37
CA PHE A 470 4.03 -6.55 3.90
C PHE A 470 3.79 -5.23 4.66
N VAL A 471 4.39 -5.08 5.84
CA VAL A 471 4.21 -3.93 6.75
C VAL A 471 5.53 -3.63 7.48
N GLY A 472 6.00 -2.37 7.47
CA GLY A 472 7.25 -1.99 8.15
C GLY A 472 7.66 -0.53 7.95
N GLY A 473 8.93 -0.24 8.23
CA GLY A 473 9.55 1.08 7.99
C GLY A 473 10.02 1.31 6.55
N ILE A 474 10.16 0.25 5.75
CA ILE A 474 10.87 0.29 4.47
C ILE A 474 9.95 0.70 3.31
N ASP A 475 10.11 1.94 2.81
CA ASP A 475 9.48 2.39 1.55
C ASP A 475 10.10 1.69 0.32
N LEU A 476 9.36 1.58 -0.78
CA LEU A 476 9.90 1.20 -2.09
C LEU A 476 10.63 2.38 -2.78
N ALA A 477 11.66 2.92 -2.11
CA ALA A 477 12.37 4.15 -2.47
C ALA A 477 13.90 3.99 -2.57
N TYR A 478 14.55 4.98 -3.18
CA TYR A 478 16.01 5.10 -3.20
C TYR A 478 16.63 5.09 -1.79
N GLY A 479 17.78 4.43 -1.67
CA GLY A 479 18.61 4.37 -0.47
C GLY A 479 18.13 3.39 0.61
N ARG A 480 16.92 2.82 0.49
CA ARG A 480 16.35 1.86 1.46
C ARG A 480 17.01 0.49 1.41
N TRP A 481 17.50 0.06 0.23
CA TRP A 481 18.13 -1.25 0.11
C TRP A 481 19.45 -1.26 0.87
N ASP A 482 19.62 -2.22 1.77
CA ASP A 482 20.87 -2.51 2.47
C ASP A 482 20.87 -3.96 2.95
N ASP A 483 22.03 -4.42 3.41
CA ASP A 483 22.16 -5.68 4.13
C ASP A 483 23.05 -5.55 5.37
N ASN A 484 23.25 -6.67 6.06
CA ASN A 484 23.83 -6.72 7.39
C ASN A 484 25.31 -6.27 7.45
N GLU A 485 25.97 -6.09 6.30
CA GLU A 485 27.32 -5.50 6.22
C GLU A 485 27.31 -3.96 6.30
N HIS A 486 26.19 -3.31 6.00
CA HIS A 486 26.03 -1.85 6.01
C HIS A 486 27.17 -1.09 5.30
N ARG A 487 27.54 -1.55 4.10
CA ARG A 487 28.71 -1.06 3.33
C ARG A 487 28.62 0.45 3.03
N LEU A 488 29.71 1.16 3.29
CA LEU A 488 29.87 2.60 3.02
C LEU A 488 30.23 2.92 1.55
N THR A 489 30.79 1.96 0.80
CA THR A 489 31.38 2.19 -0.51
C THR A 489 30.82 1.25 -1.58
N ASP A 490 30.70 1.75 -2.82
CA ASP A 490 30.15 1.02 -3.96
C ASP A 490 30.72 1.54 -5.29
N VAL A 491 32.05 1.58 -5.37
CA VAL A 491 32.79 1.97 -6.58
C VAL A 491 32.74 0.91 -7.69
N GLY A 492 32.40 -0.34 -7.34
CA GLY A 492 32.40 -1.49 -8.25
C GLY A 492 33.81 -2.07 -8.48
N SER A 493 33.89 -3.22 -9.16
CA SER A 493 35.16 -3.95 -9.37
C SER A 493 36.14 -3.33 -10.38
N VAL A 494 36.12 -2.00 -10.56
CA VAL A 494 37.09 -1.27 -11.40
C VAL A 494 38.24 -0.78 -10.54
N LYS A 495 39.19 -1.67 -10.24
CA LYS A 495 40.51 -1.22 -9.74
C LYS A 495 41.17 -0.42 -10.86
N ARG A 496 41.46 0.87 -10.62
CA ARG A 496 42.34 1.67 -11.46
C ARG A 496 43.71 1.00 -11.49
N VAL A 497 44.05 0.33 -12.59
CA VAL A 497 45.43 -0.06 -12.87
C VAL A 497 46.19 1.22 -13.17
N THR A 498 46.90 1.74 -12.17
CA THR A 498 47.87 2.81 -12.37
C THR A 498 48.95 2.29 -13.32
N SER A 499 49.11 2.97 -14.45
CA SER A 499 50.03 2.56 -15.52
C SER A 499 51.48 2.81 -15.11
N GLY A 500 52.03 1.90 -14.31
CA GLY A 500 53.47 1.76 -14.12
C GLY A 500 54.16 1.27 -15.41
N PRO A 501 55.48 1.47 -15.53
CA PRO A 501 56.19 1.40 -16.81
C PRO A 501 56.39 -0.02 -17.36
N SER A 502 56.86 -0.05 -18.61
CA SER A 502 57.00 -1.20 -19.50
C SER A 502 57.80 -2.40 -18.95
N LEU A 503 57.34 -3.59 -19.33
CA LEU A 503 57.92 -4.90 -19.06
C LEU A 503 59.34 -5.09 -19.66
N GLY A 504 60.25 -5.75 -18.92
CA GLY A 504 61.25 -6.62 -19.55
C GLY A 504 62.73 -6.49 -19.12
N SER A 505 63.15 -7.29 -18.14
CA SER A 505 64.41 -8.08 -18.20
C SER A 505 64.50 -9.03 -16.99
N LEU A 506 65.16 -10.18 -17.18
CA LEU A 506 65.38 -11.19 -16.13
C LEU A 506 66.77 -11.04 -15.48
N PRO A 507 66.94 -11.40 -14.20
CA PRO A 507 68.22 -11.25 -13.49
C PRO A 507 69.19 -12.42 -13.75
N PRO A 508 70.49 -12.18 -13.51
CA PRO A 508 71.24 -13.19 -12.75
C PRO A 508 72.20 -12.61 -11.68
N ALA A 509 72.22 -13.28 -10.52
CA ALA A 509 73.37 -13.61 -9.68
C ALA A 509 74.29 -12.52 -9.03
N THR A 510 74.22 -12.51 -7.69
CA THR A 510 75.34 -12.58 -6.70
C THR A 510 76.24 -11.38 -6.32
N THR A 511 76.59 -11.42 -5.01
CA THR A 511 77.77 -10.86 -4.30
C THR A 511 77.94 -9.35 -4.06
N GLU A 512 77.91 -8.99 -2.77
CA GLU A 512 78.79 -8.02 -2.06
C GLU A 512 78.86 -6.54 -2.53
N SER A 513 79.49 -5.62 -1.78
CA SER A 513 79.34 -5.28 -0.34
C SER A 513 79.86 -3.84 -0.11
N MET A 514 79.52 -3.23 1.04
CA MET A 514 80.18 -2.06 1.68
C MET A 514 80.37 -0.72 0.90
N GLU A 515 79.98 0.38 1.57
CA GLU A 515 80.66 1.69 1.59
C GLU A 515 80.80 2.52 0.29
N SER A 516 81.11 3.84 0.31
CA SER A 516 80.80 4.92 1.27
C SER A 516 81.05 6.29 0.59
N LEU A 517 80.70 7.41 1.28
CA LEU A 517 81.13 8.80 0.99
C LEU A 517 80.67 9.41 -0.36
N ARG A 518 80.72 10.72 -0.64
CA ARG A 518 80.44 12.01 0.05
C ARG A 518 81.10 13.13 -0.80
N LEU A 519 80.40 14.26 -0.98
CA LEU A 519 80.91 15.66 -1.14
C LEU A 519 81.30 16.28 -2.53
N LYS A 520 80.62 17.41 -2.81
CA LYS A 520 81.13 18.76 -3.25
C LYS A 520 81.55 19.06 -4.72
N GLY A 521 81.21 20.29 -5.14
CA GLY A 521 81.78 21.07 -6.28
C GLY A 521 80.70 21.50 -7.31
N LYS A 522 80.11 22.70 -7.39
CA LYS A 522 80.50 24.11 -7.11
C LYS A 522 81.31 24.81 -8.23
N ASN A 523 80.64 25.55 -9.15
CA ASN A 523 80.82 27.02 -9.37
C ASN A 523 80.16 27.57 -10.68
N GLU A 524 79.86 28.87 -10.65
CA GLU A 524 79.43 29.81 -11.73
C GLU A 524 80.67 30.53 -12.37
N PRO A 525 80.63 31.59 -13.26
CA PRO A 525 79.56 32.59 -13.54
C PRO A 525 79.46 33.23 -14.97
N ASP A 526 78.74 34.37 -15.05
CA ASP A 526 78.84 35.52 -16.00
C ASP A 526 78.26 35.44 -17.45
N GLN A 527 77.70 36.51 -18.08
CA GLN A 527 77.11 37.81 -17.62
C GLN A 527 76.29 38.55 -18.75
N ASN A 528 75.44 39.52 -18.37
CA ASN A 528 74.95 40.72 -19.12
C ASN A 528 73.95 40.69 -20.33
N LEU A 529 72.67 41.07 -20.08
CA LEU A 529 71.97 42.38 -20.37
C LEU A 529 72.25 43.19 -21.68
N PRO A 530 71.33 44.06 -22.23
CA PRO A 530 70.62 45.13 -21.47
C PRO A 530 69.27 45.81 -21.96
N ILE A 531 68.56 46.48 -21.01
CA ILE A 531 67.82 47.80 -21.09
C ILE A 531 66.49 47.88 -21.93
N GLN A 532 65.42 48.68 -21.67
CA GLN A 532 65.08 49.92 -20.88
C GLN A 532 63.61 49.82 -20.31
N LYS A 533 63.23 50.15 -19.05
CA LYS A 533 62.84 51.45 -18.38
C LYS A 533 61.73 52.29 -19.08
N SER A 534 60.79 53.01 -18.40
CA SER A 534 60.64 53.58 -17.02
C SER A 534 59.14 53.60 -16.57
N VAL A 535 58.70 53.45 -15.29
CA VAL A 535 58.81 54.30 -14.05
C VAL A 535 58.07 55.65 -14.23
N ASP A 536 57.12 56.18 -13.41
CA ASP A 536 56.76 56.25 -11.93
C ASP A 536 55.19 56.13 -11.68
N ASP A 537 54.49 56.32 -10.53
CA ASP A 537 54.62 56.08 -9.05
C ASP A 537 53.29 56.49 -8.26
N VAL A 538 53.25 56.40 -6.90
CA VAL A 538 52.35 57.07 -5.88
C VAL A 538 51.13 56.30 -5.29
N ASP A 539 50.80 56.59 -4.00
CA ASP A 539 50.09 55.76 -2.99
C ASP A 539 48.89 56.46 -2.25
N SER A 540 48.15 55.69 -1.43
CA SER A 540 47.51 56.05 -0.13
C SER A 540 45.98 56.34 0.02
N LYS A 541 45.32 55.41 0.73
CA LYS A 541 44.39 55.54 1.90
C LYS A 541 43.11 56.41 1.94
N LEU A 542 42.00 55.70 2.23
CA LEU A 542 40.95 55.93 3.27
C LEU A 542 39.73 56.88 3.10
N LYS A 543 38.53 56.24 3.12
CA LYS A 543 37.23 56.57 3.76
C LYS A 543 36.56 57.96 3.58
N GLY A 544 35.30 57.92 3.14
CA GLY A 544 34.26 58.94 3.37
C GLY A 544 32.84 58.34 3.41
N ILE A 545 31.88 58.98 4.09
CA ILE A 545 30.48 58.51 4.25
C ILE A 545 29.50 59.60 3.79
N GLY A 546 28.45 59.24 3.02
CA GLY A 546 27.40 60.19 2.61
C GLY A 546 26.13 59.55 2.02
N LYS A 547 24.96 60.03 2.46
CA LYS A 547 23.58 59.76 2.01
C LYS A 547 22.77 61.07 2.21
N PRO A 548 21.50 61.20 1.78
CA PRO A 548 20.84 60.78 0.53
C PRO A 548 19.94 61.92 -0.07
N ARG A 549 19.22 61.71 -1.20
CA ARG A 549 17.80 62.15 -1.37
C ARG A 549 17.11 61.71 -2.69
N LYS A 550 15.77 61.84 -2.68
CA LYS A 550 14.81 61.69 -3.81
C LYS A 550 14.58 63.09 -4.47
N PHE A 551 13.84 63.30 -5.58
CA PHE A 551 12.43 62.96 -5.84
C PHE A 551 11.94 63.48 -7.22
N SER A 552 10.86 62.87 -7.77
CA SER A 552 9.73 63.53 -8.51
C SER A 552 10.00 64.15 -9.90
N LYS A 553 9.10 64.21 -10.90
CA LYS A 553 7.78 63.60 -11.26
C LYS A 553 7.49 64.02 -12.74
N PHE A 554 6.55 63.35 -13.42
CA PHE A 554 5.43 64.04 -14.10
C PHE A 554 4.28 63.06 -14.43
N SER A 555 3.04 63.53 -14.42
CA SER A 555 1.80 62.84 -14.85
C SER A 555 0.63 63.85 -14.95
N LEU A 556 -0.50 63.44 -15.54
CA LEU A 556 -1.90 63.99 -15.52
C LEU A 556 -2.53 63.90 -16.95
N TYR A 557 -3.86 63.79 -17.19
CA TYR A 557 -4.99 63.20 -16.43
C TYR A 557 -6.33 63.25 -17.23
N LYS A 558 -7.22 62.25 -17.07
CA LYS A 558 -8.69 62.33 -16.81
C LYS A 558 -9.33 60.92 -16.94
N GLN A 559 -10.07 60.36 -15.96
CA GLN A 559 -11.43 60.66 -15.42
C GLN A 559 -12.58 60.23 -16.37
N LEU A 560 -13.66 59.51 -15.97
CA LEU A 560 -14.36 59.35 -14.66
C LEU A 560 -15.00 57.93 -14.43
N HIS A 561 -15.15 57.52 -13.15
CA HIS A 561 -16.26 56.79 -12.45
C HIS A 561 -17.22 55.76 -13.15
N ARG A 562 -17.76 54.68 -12.52
CA ARG A 562 -17.68 54.07 -11.14
C ARG A 562 -18.35 52.65 -11.07
N HIS A 563 -18.03 51.86 -10.03
CA HIS A 563 -18.77 50.70 -9.42
C HIS A 563 -18.79 49.25 -10.02
N HIS A 564 -18.36 48.31 -9.14
CA HIS A 564 -18.85 46.94 -8.83
C HIS A 564 -18.56 45.67 -9.69
N LEU A 565 -17.90 44.70 -9.01
CA LEU A 565 -18.16 43.23 -8.91
C LEU A 565 -18.64 42.43 -10.14
N TYR A 566 -17.84 41.45 -10.61
CA TYR A 566 -18.07 40.00 -10.35
C TYR A 566 -16.88 39.12 -10.82
N ASN A 567 -17.03 37.78 -10.69
CA ASN A 567 -15.99 36.74 -10.84
C ASN A 567 -15.53 36.47 -12.29
N ALA A 568 -14.36 35.85 -12.42
CA ALA A 568 -13.95 35.08 -13.60
C ALA A 568 -14.19 33.58 -13.39
N ASP A 569 -14.50 32.83 -14.46
CA ASP A 569 -14.67 31.37 -14.41
C ASP A 569 -14.38 30.69 -15.78
N SER A 570 -13.86 29.46 -15.73
CA SER A 570 -13.90 28.37 -16.74
C SER A 570 -13.55 28.60 -18.22
N ILE A 571 -12.57 27.82 -18.71
CA ILE A 571 -12.48 27.36 -20.11
C ILE A 571 -12.46 25.82 -20.12
N SER A 572 -13.10 25.20 -21.11
CA SER A 572 -13.45 23.77 -21.11
C SER A 572 -12.79 22.96 -22.23
N SER A 573 -12.93 21.64 -22.10
CA SER A 573 -12.50 20.59 -23.04
C SER A 573 -12.89 20.82 -24.50
N ILE A 574 -12.04 20.35 -25.42
CA ILE A 574 -12.44 20.04 -26.79
C ILE A 574 -12.56 18.51 -26.95
N ASP A 575 -13.63 18.09 -27.63
CA ASP A 575 -13.91 16.71 -28.02
C ASP A 575 -14.64 16.80 -29.37
N SER A 576 -14.39 15.89 -30.31
CA SER A 576 -14.95 16.04 -31.67
C SER A 576 -14.99 14.72 -32.44
N SER A 577 -16.19 14.38 -32.90
CA SER A 577 -16.42 13.35 -33.91
C SER A 577 -17.50 13.82 -34.88
N SER A 578 -17.25 13.64 -36.16
CA SER A 578 -18.25 13.80 -37.22
C SER A 578 -17.85 12.93 -38.41
N SER A 579 -18.82 12.60 -39.25
CA SER A 579 -18.66 11.81 -40.47
C SER A 579 -19.57 12.40 -41.54
N TYR A 580 -19.28 12.13 -42.83
CA TYR A 580 -20.21 11.81 -43.94
C TYR A 580 -19.54 12.13 -45.30
N PHE A 581 -19.19 11.07 -46.07
CA PHE A 581 -19.08 10.96 -47.55
C PHE A 581 -18.15 11.98 -48.31
N ASN A 582 -17.39 11.59 -49.35
CA ASN A 582 -17.86 10.88 -50.55
C ASN A 582 -16.72 10.13 -51.34
N HIS A 583 -17.06 9.49 -52.46
CA HIS A 583 -16.18 8.61 -53.28
C HIS A 583 -15.04 9.32 -54.07
N TYR A 584 -13.93 8.62 -54.38
CA TYR A 584 -13.58 8.17 -55.76
C TYR A 584 -12.35 7.19 -55.88
N ARG A 585 -12.47 6.26 -56.84
CA ARG A 585 -11.53 5.30 -57.52
C ARG A 585 -10.01 5.14 -57.18
N SER A 586 -9.66 3.89 -56.81
CA SER A 586 -8.65 2.95 -57.38
C SER A 586 -7.23 3.37 -57.86
N HIS A 587 -6.22 2.52 -57.57
CA HIS A 587 -5.40 1.78 -58.58
C HIS A 587 -4.65 0.56 -57.97
N HIS A 588 -4.08 -0.32 -58.82
CA HIS A 588 -3.40 -1.59 -58.48
C HIS A 588 -1.86 -1.54 -58.64
N ASN A 589 -1.14 -2.44 -57.94
CA ASN A 589 -0.07 -3.37 -58.38
C ASN A 589 0.58 -3.98 -57.10
N LEU A 590 0.94 -5.28 -56.94
CA LEU A 590 1.72 -6.25 -57.75
C LEU A 590 3.20 -5.80 -57.89
N ILE A 591 4.24 -6.62 -57.67
CA ILE A 591 4.36 -8.10 -57.72
C ILE A 591 5.57 -8.61 -56.85
N HIS A 592 5.70 -9.94 -56.62
CA HIS A 592 6.83 -10.78 -56.08
C HIS A 592 7.97 -10.18 -55.17
N GLY A 593 8.57 -10.89 -54.19
CA GLY A 593 8.33 -12.23 -53.61
C GLY A 593 9.53 -13.20 -53.67
N LEU A 594 9.97 -13.77 -52.54
CA LEU A 594 10.75 -15.03 -52.42
C LEU A 594 10.89 -15.48 -50.94
N LYS A 595 11.15 -16.78 -50.69
CA LYS A 595 11.47 -17.39 -49.36
C LYS A 595 12.94 -17.85 -49.33
N PRO A 596 13.50 -18.27 -48.18
CA PRO A 596 13.51 -19.73 -47.94
C PRO A 596 13.29 -20.21 -46.49
N HIS A 597 12.70 -21.40 -46.40
CA HIS A 597 12.72 -22.43 -45.34
C HIS A 597 13.18 -22.14 -43.90
N PHE A 598 12.23 -22.29 -42.97
CA PHE A 598 12.47 -23.00 -41.69
C PHE A 598 12.28 -24.52 -41.88
N LYS A 599 12.90 -25.33 -41.01
CA LYS A 599 12.50 -26.71 -40.71
C LYS A 599 12.33 -26.88 -39.19
N LEU A 600 11.26 -27.56 -38.79
CA LEU A 600 11.04 -27.98 -37.40
C LEU A 600 11.82 -29.27 -37.11
N PHE A 601 12.10 -29.52 -35.83
CA PHE A 601 11.98 -30.86 -35.25
C PHE A 601 11.27 -30.78 -33.89
N ARG A 602 10.57 -31.87 -33.53
CA ARG A 602 9.90 -32.07 -32.24
C ARG A 602 10.77 -32.96 -31.34
N PRO A 603 10.57 -32.96 -30.00
CA PRO A 603 11.37 -33.75 -29.07
C PRO A 603 10.96 -35.24 -29.04
N SER A 604 11.87 -36.07 -28.53
CA SER A 604 11.66 -37.46 -28.15
C SER A 604 12.32 -37.74 -26.79
N SER A 605 11.68 -38.57 -25.97
CA SER A 605 12.13 -38.98 -24.63
C SER A 605 12.78 -40.37 -24.64
N GLU A 606 13.78 -40.63 -23.78
CA GLU A 606 13.82 -41.81 -22.87
C GLU A 606 15.10 -41.92 -22.00
N SER A 607 14.96 -42.69 -20.90
CA SER A 607 15.97 -43.46 -20.13
C SER A 607 17.32 -42.87 -19.68
N GLU A 608 17.41 -42.59 -18.36
CA GLU A 608 18.30 -43.20 -17.34
C GLU A 608 19.85 -43.36 -17.46
N GLN A 609 20.49 -43.12 -16.29
CA GLN A 609 21.79 -43.61 -15.76
C GLN A 609 23.13 -43.15 -16.38
N GLY A 610 24.10 -42.81 -15.52
CA GLY A 610 25.53 -42.65 -15.87
C GLY A 610 26.29 -41.54 -15.13
N LEU A 611 27.37 -41.87 -14.40
CA LEU A 611 28.27 -40.91 -13.75
C LEU A 611 29.40 -40.45 -14.70
N THR A 612 29.64 -39.12 -14.80
CA THR A 612 31.01 -38.54 -14.92
C THR A 612 31.02 -37.03 -14.67
N ARG A 613 32.08 -36.53 -14.02
CA ARG A 613 32.63 -35.16 -14.19
C ARG A 613 33.61 -35.22 -15.40
N PRO A 614 33.85 -34.15 -16.20
CA PRO A 614 34.46 -32.91 -15.64
C PRO A 614 34.20 -31.58 -16.40
N ASN A 615 34.94 -30.56 -15.95
CA ASN A 615 35.28 -29.29 -16.60
C ASN A 615 34.22 -28.17 -16.65
N ALA A 616 34.73 -26.94 -16.74
CA ALA A 616 33.97 -25.70 -16.71
C ALA A 616 34.09 -24.98 -18.06
N ASP A 617 32.95 -24.58 -18.63
CA ASP A 617 32.90 -23.75 -19.84
C ASP A 617 32.85 -22.27 -19.49
N THR A 618 33.83 -21.50 -20.00
CA THR A 618 33.86 -20.04 -19.96
C THR A 618 32.91 -19.46 -21.01
N GLY A 619 31.60 -19.64 -20.79
CA GLY A 619 30.54 -19.16 -21.68
C GLY A 619 30.54 -17.63 -21.84
N SER A 620 31.03 -17.16 -22.99
CA SER A 620 31.01 -15.75 -23.37
C SER A 620 29.57 -15.21 -23.43
N ILE A 621 29.23 -14.29 -22.52
CA ILE A 621 27.92 -13.65 -22.47
C ILE A 621 27.78 -12.71 -23.67
N ARG A 622 26.83 -13.00 -24.56
CA ARG A 622 26.51 -12.16 -25.72
C ARG A 622 25.82 -10.87 -25.26
N SER A 623 26.26 -9.71 -25.76
CA SER A 623 25.56 -8.45 -25.47
C SER A 623 24.18 -8.42 -26.15
N LEU A 624 23.26 -7.70 -25.52
CA LEU A 624 21.95 -7.36 -26.07
C LEU A 624 21.80 -5.85 -26.02
N GLN A 625 21.85 -5.22 -27.20
CA GLN A 625 21.75 -3.77 -27.33
C GLN A 625 20.39 -3.27 -26.83
N THR A 626 20.42 -2.44 -25.78
CA THR A 626 19.29 -1.57 -25.43
C THR A 626 19.63 -0.14 -25.83
N GLY A 627 18.63 0.64 -26.25
CA GLY A 627 18.83 1.99 -26.81
C GLY A 627 19.27 3.07 -25.80
N VAL A 628 19.81 2.69 -24.64
CA VAL A 628 20.29 3.59 -23.57
C VAL A 628 21.60 3.05 -22.96
N GLY A 629 22.51 2.58 -23.83
CA GLY A 629 23.85 2.12 -23.45
C GLY A 629 23.95 0.62 -23.12
N GLU A 630 25.15 0.07 -23.30
CA GLU A 630 25.50 -1.28 -22.86
C GLU A 630 26.10 -1.22 -21.44
N LEU A 631 25.37 -1.72 -20.44
CA LEU A 631 25.95 -2.01 -19.13
C LEU A 631 26.83 -3.26 -19.26
N HIS A 632 28.13 -3.13 -19.01
CA HIS A 632 29.10 -4.22 -19.07
C HIS A 632 29.94 -4.26 -17.79
N GLY A 633 29.72 -5.29 -16.97
CA GLY A 633 30.64 -5.67 -15.89
C GLY A 633 30.65 -4.76 -14.66
N GLU A 634 29.49 -4.47 -14.06
CA GLU A 634 29.44 -3.79 -12.75
C GLU A 634 28.85 -4.67 -11.66
N THR A 635 29.65 -4.92 -10.62
CA THR A 635 29.30 -5.60 -9.36
C THR A 635 28.58 -4.69 -8.36
N ARG A 636 28.14 -3.51 -8.80
CA ARG A 636 27.58 -2.46 -7.92
C ARG A 636 26.25 -2.88 -7.32
N PHE A 637 26.00 -2.43 -6.09
CA PHE A 637 24.75 -2.66 -5.40
C PHE A 637 23.78 -1.47 -5.56
N TRP A 638 24.24 -0.24 -5.36
CA TRP A 638 23.40 0.97 -5.40
C TRP A 638 23.64 1.71 -6.71
N HIS A 639 22.65 1.82 -7.59
CA HIS A 639 22.81 2.43 -8.91
C HIS A 639 22.25 3.86 -8.94
N GLY A 640 23.04 4.85 -9.39
CA GLY A 640 22.59 6.22 -9.58
C GLY A 640 22.07 6.89 -8.29
N LYS A 641 20.82 7.36 -8.32
CA LYS A 641 20.13 8.03 -7.19
C LYS A 641 20.01 7.16 -5.93
N ASP A 642 20.24 5.86 -6.06
CA ASP A 642 20.21 4.91 -4.97
C ASP A 642 21.48 4.91 -4.09
N TYR A 643 22.60 5.48 -4.58
CA TYR A 643 23.79 5.74 -3.77
C TYR A 643 23.73 7.18 -3.23
N CYS A 644 23.66 7.31 -1.90
CA CYS A 644 23.12 8.51 -1.28
C CYS A 644 23.55 8.70 0.19
N ASN A 645 23.55 9.94 0.67
CA ASN A 645 23.81 10.30 2.06
C ASN A 645 22.98 11.55 2.43
N PHE A 646 21.99 11.39 3.32
CA PHE A 646 20.94 12.38 3.56
C PHE A 646 21.34 13.48 4.55
N VAL A 647 22.39 13.27 5.34
CA VAL A 647 22.95 14.34 6.19
C VAL A 647 23.61 15.41 5.30
N PHE A 648 24.30 14.96 4.24
CA PHE A 648 25.03 15.86 3.35
C PHE A 648 24.16 16.50 2.26
N LYS A 649 23.24 15.75 1.63
CA LYS A 649 22.52 16.23 0.44
C LYS A 649 21.23 15.48 0.13
N ASP A 650 20.15 16.22 -0.09
CA ASP A 650 18.87 15.71 -0.57
C ASP A 650 18.89 15.33 -2.06
N TRP A 651 17.98 14.44 -2.45
CA TRP A 651 17.90 13.94 -3.82
C TRP A 651 17.49 15.01 -4.84
N VAL A 652 18.28 15.13 -5.91
CA VAL A 652 18.03 16.07 -7.02
C VAL A 652 17.97 15.35 -8.37
N GLN A 653 17.11 15.86 -9.27
CA GLN A 653 16.88 15.33 -10.62
C GLN A 653 16.48 13.84 -10.63
N LEU A 654 15.43 13.49 -9.88
CA LEU A 654 14.86 12.13 -9.83
C LEU A 654 14.37 11.60 -11.19
N ASP A 655 14.22 12.47 -12.19
CA ASP A 655 13.99 12.12 -13.60
C ASP A 655 15.19 11.43 -14.28
N LYS A 656 16.36 11.41 -13.64
CA LYS A 656 17.60 10.77 -14.10
C LYS A 656 18.03 9.66 -13.13
N PRO A 657 17.29 8.54 -13.04
CA PRO A 657 17.44 7.54 -11.97
C PRO A 657 18.85 6.92 -11.87
N PHE A 658 19.51 6.68 -12.99
CA PHE A 658 20.84 6.04 -13.05
C PHE A 658 22.01 7.02 -13.02
N ALA A 659 21.75 8.32 -12.78
CA ALA A 659 22.80 9.32 -12.62
C ALA A 659 23.06 9.61 -11.14
N ASP A 660 24.29 9.39 -10.67
CA ASP A 660 24.71 9.76 -9.32
C ASP A 660 24.49 11.26 -9.04
N PHE A 661 24.40 11.63 -7.76
CA PHE A 661 24.22 13.03 -7.34
C PHE A 661 25.16 13.47 -6.20
N ILE A 662 25.86 12.51 -5.60
CA ILE A 662 27.06 12.67 -4.78
C ILE A 662 28.19 11.89 -5.46
N ASP A 663 29.45 12.24 -5.23
CA ASP A 663 30.59 11.56 -5.83
C ASP A 663 30.99 10.32 -5.03
N ARG A 664 30.86 9.12 -5.62
CA ARG A 664 31.22 7.84 -5.00
C ARG A 664 32.67 7.72 -4.58
N TYR A 665 33.58 8.43 -5.27
CA TYR A 665 35.03 8.30 -5.04
C TYR A 665 35.52 9.17 -3.88
N SER A 666 34.73 10.14 -3.44
CA SER A 666 35.06 11.02 -2.30
C SER A 666 34.03 10.98 -1.16
N MET A 667 32.82 10.46 -1.39
CA MET A 667 31.74 10.41 -0.40
C MET A 667 31.24 8.98 -0.14
N PRO A 668 31.24 8.49 1.11
CA PRO A 668 30.54 7.27 1.46
C PRO A 668 29.02 7.46 1.38
N ARG A 669 28.29 6.39 1.01
CA ARG A 669 26.85 6.33 1.24
C ARG A 669 26.56 6.25 2.74
N MET A 670 25.39 6.73 3.16
CA MET A 670 24.89 6.47 4.49
C MET A 670 24.13 5.12 4.49
N PRO A 671 24.48 4.16 5.36
CA PRO A 671 23.75 2.91 5.49
C PRO A 671 22.33 3.09 6.03
N TRP A 672 21.45 2.15 5.73
CA TRP A 672 20.04 2.16 6.12
C TRP A 672 19.74 0.89 6.93
N HIS A 673 19.42 1.06 8.22
CA HIS A 673 19.04 -0.02 9.12
C HIS A 673 17.56 0.09 9.45
N ASP A 674 16.78 -0.92 9.11
CA ASP A 674 15.33 -0.84 9.12
C ASP A 674 14.68 -2.23 9.25
N ILE A 675 13.43 -2.25 9.72
CA ILE A 675 12.69 -3.45 10.10
C ILE A 675 11.36 -3.50 9.34
N ALA A 676 11.04 -4.68 8.84
CA ALA A 676 9.75 -4.96 8.22
C ALA A 676 9.21 -6.34 8.59
N SER A 677 7.98 -6.62 8.17
CA SER A 677 7.29 -7.87 8.39
C SER A 677 6.44 -8.27 7.18
N ALA A 678 6.10 -9.55 7.10
CA ALA A 678 5.06 -10.07 6.20
C ALA A 678 4.05 -10.90 7.01
N VAL A 679 2.77 -10.80 6.66
CA VAL A 679 1.65 -11.51 7.29
C VAL A 679 0.71 -12.08 6.22
N HIS A 680 0.00 -13.17 6.56
CA HIS A 680 -0.80 -13.93 5.61
C HIS A 680 -2.30 -13.97 5.97
N GLY A 681 -3.14 -14.35 5.00
CA GLY A 681 -4.52 -14.74 5.22
C GLY A 681 -5.38 -13.61 5.80
N LYS A 682 -6.05 -13.87 6.93
CA LYS A 682 -6.93 -12.87 7.59
C LYS A 682 -6.21 -11.58 7.97
N ALA A 683 -4.96 -11.69 8.46
CA ALA A 683 -4.14 -10.53 8.79
C ALA A 683 -3.83 -9.69 7.54
N ALA A 684 -3.47 -10.34 6.43
CA ALA A 684 -3.30 -9.66 5.14
C ALA A 684 -4.59 -8.99 4.64
N ARG A 685 -5.76 -9.58 4.91
CA ARG A 685 -7.07 -9.00 4.57
C ARG A 685 -7.43 -7.80 5.42
N ASP A 686 -6.99 -7.72 6.66
CA ASP A 686 -7.19 -6.51 7.47
C ASP A 686 -6.33 -5.36 6.92
N VAL A 687 -5.06 -5.59 6.55
CA VAL A 687 -4.24 -4.61 5.81
C VAL A 687 -4.91 -4.20 4.49
N ALA A 688 -5.43 -5.16 3.72
CA ALA A 688 -6.20 -4.87 2.51
C ALA A 688 -7.43 -3.99 2.79
N ARG A 689 -8.18 -4.24 3.87
CA ARG A 689 -9.35 -3.42 4.26
C ARG A 689 -8.96 -1.98 4.61
N HIS A 690 -7.80 -1.77 5.25
CA HIS A 690 -7.26 -0.41 5.46
C HIS A 690 -6.99 0.30 4.12
N PHE A 691 -6.29 -0.36 3.19
CA PHE A 691 -6.01 0.19 1.85
C PHE A 691 -7.30 0.53 1.10
N ILE A 692 -8.26 -0.40 1.10
CA ILE A 692 -9.56 -0.26 0.43
C ILE A 692 -10.39 0.87 1.03
N GLN A 693 -10.35 1.07 2.36
CA GLN A 693 -11.01 2.20 3.01
C GLN A 693 -10.40 3.53 2.53
N ARG A 694 -9.08 3.68 2.59
CA ARG A 694 -8.37 4.89 2.15
C ARG A 694 -8.58 5.17 0.65
N TRP A 695 -8.45 4.15 -0.21
CA TRP A 695 -8.66 4.28 -1.65
C TRP A 695 -10.09 4.75 -1.97
N ASN A 696 -11.10 4.09 -1.41
CA ASN A 696 -12.50 4.43 -1.65
C ASN A 696 -12.86 5.82 -1.07
N PHE A 697 -12.20 6.26 0.00
CA PHE A 697 -12.26 7.63 0.54
C PHE A 697 -11.62 8.66 -0.41
N THR A 698 -10.35 8.50 -0.78
CA THR A 698 -9.64 9.42 -1.68
C THR A 698 -10.34 9.52 -3.05
N LYS A 699 -10.89 8.41 -3.56
CA LYS A 699 -11.69 8.33 -4.79
C LYS A 699 -12.88 9.31 -4.79
N ILE A 700 -13.61 9.40 -3.69
CA ILE A 700 -14.84 10.20 -3.59
C ILE A 700 -14.59 11.63 -3.13
N MET A 701 -13.54 11.89 -2.35
CA MET A 701 -13.16 13.26 -2.00
C MET A 701 -12.71 14.04 -3.25
N LYS A 702 -11.79 13.48 -4.06
CA LYS A 702 -11.14 14.20 -5.17
C LYS A 702 -11.86 14.00 -6.51
N SER A 703 -12.33 15.09 -7.12
CA SER A 703 -13.09 15.09 -8.39
C SER A 703 -12.40 14.31 -9.52
N LYS A 704 -11.08 14.48 -9.68
CA LYS A 704 -10.22 13.79 -10.66
C LYS A 704 -10.29 12.26 -10.57
N TYR A 705 -10.58 11.70 -9.40
CA TYR A 705 -10.63 10.25 -9.16
C TYR A 705 -12.06 9.68 -9.18
N ARG A 706 -13.11 10.52 -9.30
CA ARG A 706 -14.51 10.04 -9.34
C ARG A 706 -14.84 9.25 -10.61
N SER A 707 -14.07 9.40 -11.69
CA SER A 707 -14.19 8.64 -12.94
C SER A 707 -14.20 7.12 -12.73
N LEU A 708 -14.83 6.37 -13.63
CA LEU A 708 -14.81 4.91 -13.66
C LEU A 708 -13.41 4.33 -13.96
N SER A 709 -12.50 5.13 -14.52
CA SER A 709 -11.11 4.72 -14.77
C SER A 709 -10.32 4.45 -13.48
N TYR A 710 -10.79 4.91 -12.33
CA TYR A 710 -10.38 4.44 -11.01
C TYR A 710 -11.56 3.64 -10.42
N PRO A 711 -11.50 2.31 -10.29
CA PRO A 711 -12.61 1.55 -9.73
C PRO A 711 -12.79 1.83 -8.22
N PHE A 712 -13.97 1.49 -7.69
CA PHE A 712 -14.10 1.21 -6.26
C PHE A 712 -13.51 -0.18 -5.99
N LEU A 713 -12.77 -0.33 -4.89
CA LEU A 713 -12.22 -1.62 -4.48
C LEU A 713 -13.16 -2.30 -3.48
N LEU A 714 -13.17 -3.63 -3.49
CA LEU A 714 -13.95 -4.48 -2.59
C LEU A 714 -12.99 -5.36 -1.77
N PRO A 715 -13.25 -5.61 -0.48
CA PRO A 715 -12.47 -6.58 0.28
C PRO A 715 -12.89 -8.01 -0.08
N LYS A 716 -11.93 -8.94 -0.09
CA LYS A 716 -12.22 -10.37 -0.05
C LYS A 716 -12.84 -10.74 1.30
N SER A 717 -13.79 -11.67 1.29
CA SER A 717 -14.47 -12.15 2.49
C SER A 717 -13.48 -12.80 3.46
N GLN A 718 -13.74 -12.73 4.77
CA GLN A 718 -12.90 -13.40 5.78
C GLN A 718 -13.00 -14.94 5.72
N THR A 719 -13.94 -15.52 4.95
CA THR A 719 -14.12 -16.98 4.85
C THR A 719 -13.01 -17.68 4.05
N THR A 720 -12.65 -17.15 2.88
CA THR A 720 -11.65 -17.74 1.96
C THR A 720 -10.20 -17.40 2.37
N ALA A 721 -10.01 -16.84 3.58
CA ALA A 721 -8.74 -16.28 4.04
C ALA A 721 -7.70 -17.32 4.48
N HIS A 722 -8.01 -18.60 4.31
CA HIS A 722 -7.13 -19.75 4.53
C HIS A 722 -6.47 -20.25 3.23
N GLU A 723 -6.91 -19.74 2.07
CA GLU A 723 -6.45 -20.17 0.74
C GLU A 723 -5.22 -19.37 0.31
N LEU A 724 -4.04 -19.83 0.73
CA LEU A 724 -2.75 -19.18 0.44
C LEU A 724 -2.09 -19.80 -0.79
N ARG A 725 -2.18 -19.12 -1.95
CA ARG A 725 -1.51 -19.52 -3.20
C ARG A 725 0.02 -19.36 -3.15
N TYR A 726 0.49 -18.35 -2.42
CA TYR A 726 1.89 -18.11 -2.10
C TYR A 726 2.04 -17.96 -0.58
N GLN A 727 3.15 -18.44 -0.05
CA GLN A 727 3.56 -18.23 1.34
C GLN A 727 5.01 -17.77 1.36
N VAL A 728 5.30 -16.74 2.14
CA VAL A 728 6.65 -16.19 2.27
C VAL A 728 7.55 -17.21 2.99
N PRO A 729 8.67 -17.67 2.40
CA PRO A 729 9.54 -18.68 3.00
C PRO A 729 10.11 -18.25 4.36
N GLY A 730 10.10 -19.15 5.34
CA GLY A 730 10.58 -18.87 6.70
C GLY A 730 9.58 -18.12 7.60
N SER A 731 8.31 -18.05 7.22
CA SER A 731 7.24 -17.61 8.13
C SER A 731 6.99 -18.64 9.24
N VAL A 732 6.58 -18.18 10.43
CA VAL A 732 6.19 -19.00 11.60
C VAL A 732 4.77 -18.63 12.06
N HIS A 733 4.12 -19.50 12.83
CA HIS A 733 2.78 -19.22 13.37
C HIS A 733 2.85 -18.42 14.68
N ALA A 734 2.04 -17.36 14.74
CA ALA A 734 1.89 -16.51 15.91
C ALA A 734 0.49 -15.89 15.98
N ASN A 735 0.13 -15.30 17.12
CA ASN A 735 -1.07 -14.46 17.23
C ASN A 735 -0.77 -13.05 16.73
N VAL A 736 -1.51 -12.59 15.73
CA VAL A 736 -1.22 -11.36 14.98
C VAL A 736 -2.39 -10.39 15.08
N GLN A 737 -2.15 -9.11 15.39
CA GLN A 737 -3.18 -8.07 15.31
C GLN A 737 -2.64 -6.84 14.56
N LEU A 738 -3.44 -6.32 13.64
CA LEU A 738 -3.13 -5.09 12.91
C LEU A 738 -3.57 -3.85 13.71
N LEU A 739 -2.75 -2.81 13.63
CA LEU A 739 -2.86 -1.56 14.38
C LEU A 739 -2.60 -0.38 13.42
N ARG A 740 -3.19 0.80 13.69
CA ARG A 740 -2.98 1.98 12.84
C ARG A 740 -3.15 3.30 13.56
N SER A 741 -2.59 4.34 12.95
CA SER A 741 -2.93 5.74 13.20
C SER A 741 -3.77 6.25 12.03
N ALA A 742 -4.98 6.73 12.30
CA ALA A 742 -5.91 7.19 11.26
C ALA A 742 -6.96 8.19 11.78
N ALA A 743 -7.47 9.07 10.90
CA ALA A 743 -8.48 10.07 11.22
C ALA A 743 -9.38 10.42 10.02
N ASP A 744 -10.30 11.38 10.19
CA ASP A 744 -11.21 11.85 9.13
C ASP A 744 -10.43 12.38 7.91
N TRP A 745 -9.32 13.07 8.11
CA TRP A 745 -8.53 13.61 7.00
C TRP A 745 -7.86 12.51 6.16
N SER A 746 -7.42 11.40 6.78
CA SER A 746 -6.57 10.39 6.16
C SER A 746 -7.32 9.14 5.68
N ALA A 747 -8.39 8.75 6.38
CA ALA A 747 -9.23 7.58 6.06
C ALA A 747 -10.74 7.88 6.09
N GLY A 748 -11.16 9.10 6.43
CA GLY A 748 -12.57 9.47 6.54
C GLY A 748 -13.29 8.82 7.72
N ILE A 749 -12.62 8.57 8.84
CA ILE A 749 -13.25 8.04 10.07
C ILE A 749 -13.56 9.16 11.06
N LYS A 750 -14.81 9.18 11.56
CA LYS A 750 -15.37 10.22 12.44
C LYS A 750 -14.64 10.37 13.77
N TYR A 751 -14.13 9.27 14.28
CA TYR A 751 -13.26 9.22 15.46
C TYR A 751 -11.88 8.78 14.97
N HIS A 752 -10.83 9.40 15.49
CA HIS A 752 -9.46 8.96 15.19
C HIS A 752 -9.18 7.60 15.84
N GLU A 753 -8.23 6.88 15.28
CA GLU A 753 -7.71 5.63 15.81
C GLU A 753 -6.22 5.83 16.11
N GLU A 754 -5.82 5.47 17.33
CA GLU A 754 -4.43 5.51 17.82
C GLU A 754 -4.02 4.14 18.38
N SER A 755 -4.45 3.06 17.71
CA SER A 755 -4.31 1.68 18.21
C SER A 755 -2.85 1.22 18.29
N ILE A 756 -1.92 1.90 17.60
CA ILE A 756 -0.47 1.71 17.76
C ILE A 756 0.01 2.23 19.13
N HIS A 757 -0.34 3.48 19.49
CA HIS A 757 0.05 4.11 20.74
C HIS A 757 -0.45 3.31 21.96
N ALA A 758 -1.72 2.89 21.91
CA ALA A 758 -2.32 2.05 22.94
C ALA A 758 -1.64 0.67 23.09
N ALA A 759 -1.16 0.07 21.98
CA ALA A 759 -0.41 -1.19 22.03
C ALA A 759 1.01 -1.00 22.58
N TYR A 760 1.73 0.05 22.14
CA TYR A 760 3.07 0.38 22.64
C TYR A 760 3.08 0.56 24.17
N VAL A 761 2.19 1.40 24.69
CA VAL A 761 2.05 1.64 26.14
C VAL A 761 1.72 0.34 26.88
N HIS A 762 0.74 -0.42 26.41
CA HIS A 762 0.34 -1.68 27.05
C HIS A 762 1.47 -2.73 27.10
N VAL A 763 2.23 -2.89 26.02
CA VAL A 763 3.37 -3.84 25.99
C VAL A 763 4.46 -3.42 26.97
N ILE A 764 4.76 -2.12 27.06
CA ILE A 764 5.74 -1.59 28.01
C ILE A 764 5.26 -1.80 29.46
N GLU A 765 4.00 -1.49 29.78
CA GLU A 765 3.41 -1.66 31.11
C GLU A 765 3.40 -3.13 31.59
N ASN A 766 3.19 -4.08 30.67
CA ASN A 766 2.99 -5.51 31.00
C ASN A 766 4.25 -6.36 30.83
N SER A 767 5.34 -5.79 30.28
CA SER A 767 6.66 -6.41 30.20
C SER A 767 7.19 -6.85 31.57
N ARG A 768 8.10 -7.82 31.61
CA ARG A 768 8.60 -8.49 32.82
C ARG A 768 10.11 -8.39 33.00
N HIS A 769 10.86 -8.61 31.93
CA HIS A 769 12.30 -8.79 31.93
C HIS A 769 13.02 -7.71 31.11
N TYR A 770 12.55 -7.41 29.90
CA TYR A 770 13.13 -6.31 29.12
C TYR A 770 12.21 -5.79 28.01
N ILE A 771 12.56 -4.60 27.52
CA ILE A 771 12.15 -4.10 26.20
C ILE A 771 13.37 -3.70 25.37
N TYR A 772 13.30 -3.96 24.08
CA TYR A 772 14.27 -3.57 23.06
C TYR A 772 13.58 -2.71 22.00
N ILE A 773 14.08 -1.50 21.79
CA ILE A 773 13.50 -0.50 20.90
C ILE A 773 14.55 -0.11 19.87
N GLU A 774 14.18 -0.20 18.59
CA GLU A 774 14.86 0.54 17.52
C GLU A 774 13.87 1.56 16.96
N ASN A 775 14.23 2.84 16.94
CA ASN A 775 13.34 3.87 16.39
C ASN A 775 14.10 5.03 15.73
N GLN A 776 13.54 5.56 14.64
CA GLN A 776 14.06 6.76 13.97
C GLN A 776 13.95 8.03 14.82
N PHE A 777 12.96 8.12 15.70
CA PHE A 777 12.73 9.24 16.62
C PHE A 777 12.44 8.72 18.03
N PHE A 778 12.73 9.54 19.04
CA PHE A 778 12.43 9.21 20.44
C PHE A 778 11.92 10.46 21.17
N ILE A 779 10.74 10.91 20.75
CA ILE A 779 10.06 12.13 21.21
C ILE A 779 8.83 11.73 22.02
N SER A 780 8.90 11.90 23.34
CA SER A 780 7.88 11.48 24.29
C SER A 780 8.02 12.24 25.62
N CYS A 781 7.55 11.66 26.72
CA CYS A 781 7.45 12.28 28.04
C CYS A 781 6.52 13.49 28.01
N ALA A 782 5.23 13.24 28.26
CA ALA A 782 4.18 14.22 28.07
C ALA A 782 4.32 15.43 29.00
N ASP A 783 4.03 16.62 28.47
CA ASP A 783 3.80 17.84 29.25
C ASP A 783 2.36 18.37 29.10
N ASP A 784 1.52 17.62 28.39
CA ASP A 784 0.15 17.92 27.99
C ASP A 784 0.00 19.31 27.31
N LYS A 785 1.08 19.80 26.66
CA LYS A 785 1.14 21.12 25.99
C LYS A 785 1.79 21.08 24.60
N VAL A 786 2.91 20.37 24.48
CA VAL A 786 3.77 20.32 23.28
C VAL A 786 4.06 18.87 22.85
N VAL A 787 4.17 17.97 23.83
CA VAL A 787 4.27 16.51 23.63
C VAL A 787 3.19 15.81 24.45
N PHE A 788 2.47 14.87 23.84
CA PHE A 788 1.27 14.24 24.41
C PHE A 788 1.32 12.70 24.50
N ASN A 789 2.13 12.02 23.70
CA ASN A 789 2.28 10.56 23.76
C ASN A 789 3.05 10.12 25.03
N LYS A 790 2.68 8.95 25.58
CA LYS A 790 3.09 8.52 26.94
C LYS A 790 4.08 7.35 26.96
N ILE A 791 4.76 7.10 25.85
CA ILE A 791 5.68 5.96 25.68
C ILE A 791 6.89 6.09 26.63
N GLY A 792 7.55 7.25 26.67
CA GLY A 792 8.66 7.53 27.57
C GLY A 792 8.26 7.50 29.06
N ASP A 793 7.03 7.95 29.37
CA ASP A 793 6.50 7.90 30.73
C ASP A 793 6.23 6.46 31.19
N ALA A 794 5.68 5.62 30.29
CA ALA A 794 5.51 4.20 30.55
C ALA A 794 6.87 3.49 30.74
N ILE A 795 7.90 3.85 29.96
CA ILE A 795 9.28 3.33 30.13
C ILE A 795 9.84 3.70 31.51
N ALA A 796 9.77 4.98 31.89
CA ALA A 796 10.25 5.45 33.18
C ALA A 796 9.50 4.75 34.33
N GLN A 797 8.17 4.74 34.30
CA GLN A 797 7.35 4.09 35.33
C GLN A 797 7.59 2.58 35.42
N ARG A 798 7.82 1.90 34.29
CA ARG A 798 8.14 0.45 34.27
C ARG A 798 9.50 0.14 34.88
N ILE A 799 10.51 0.98 34.66
CA ILE A 799 11.82 0.87 35.32
C ILE A 799 11.68 1.12 36.82
N LEU A 800 10.99 2.20 37.23
CA LEU A 800 10.78 2.52 38.65
C LEU A 800 10.01 1.41 39.39
N LYS A 801 9.03 0.78 38.72
CA LYS A 801 8.37 -0.43 39.20
C LYS A 801 9.36 -1.58 39.41
N ALA A 802 10.20 -1.89 38.42
CA ALA A 802 11.20 -2.95 38.55
C ALA A 802 12.13 -2.72 39.74
N HIS A 803 12.61 -1.49 39.92
CA HIS A 803 13.45 -1.12 41.06
C HIS A 803 12.73 -1.32 42.41
N ARG A 804 11.51 -0.79 42.56
CA ARG A 804 10.72 -0.95 43.79
C ARG A 804 10.35 -2.40 44.11
N GLU A 805 10.23 -3.25 43.08
CA GLU A 805 9.99 -4.70 43.22
C GLU A 805 11.31 -5.52 43.29
N ASN A 806 12.48 -4.85 43.32
CA ASN A 806 13.83 -5.44 43.27
C ASN A 806 14.03 -6.48 42.15
N GLN A 807 13.37 -6.26 41.00
CA GLN A 807 13.46 -7.09 39.81
C GLN A 807 14.59 -6.58 38.89
N LYS A 808 15.28 -7.52 38.23
CA LYS A 808 16.18 -7.19 37.13
C LYS A 808 15.35 -6.92 35.88
N TYR A 809 15.51 -5.74 35.32
CA TYR A 809 14.76 -5.28 34.14
C TYR A 809 15.65 -4.39 33.28
N ARG A 810 15.63 -4.58 31.94
CA ARG A 810 16.47 -3.80 31.00
C ARG A 810 15.65 -3.07 29.95
N VAL A 811 16.14 -1.93 29.52
CA VAL A 811 15.61 -1.12 28.42
C VAL A 811 16.74 -0.78 27.47
N TYR A 812 16.64 -1.27 26.24
CA TYR A 812 17.58 -0.97 25.17
C TYR A 812 16.93 -0.01 24.18
N VAL A 813 17.57 1.13 23.92
CA VAL A 813 17.07 2.14 22.97
C VAL A 813 18.17 2.41 21.93
N VAL A 814 17.91 1.99 20.70
CA VAL A 814 18.77 2.22 19.54
C VAL A 814 18.11 3.26 18.63
N ILE A 815 18.76 4.40 18.42
CA ILE A 815 18.25 5.54 17.66
C ILE A 815 19.34 6.07 16.70
N PRO A 816 19.00 6.74 15.58
CA PRO A 816 20.01 7.29 14.69
C PRO A 816 20.79 8.40 15.40
N LEU A 817 22.12 8.41 15.25
CA LEU A 817 23.00 9.39 15.91
C LEU A 817 22.65 10.85 15.54
N LEU A 818 22.15 11.07 14.33
CA LEU A 818 21.64 12.36 13.86
C LEU A 818 20.28 12.15 13.14
N PRO A 819 19.35 13.11 13.23
CA PRO A 819 18.16 13.14 12.36
C PRO A 819 18.53 13.15 10.87
N GLY A 820 17.80 12.39 10.05
CA GLY A 820 18.07 12.24 8.61
C GLY A 820 17.47 13.36 7.78
N PHE A 821 18.08 14.55 7.85
CA PHE A 821 17.70 15.75 7.11
C PHE A 821 18.98 16.45 6.59
N GLU A 822 18.91 17.09 5.42
CA GLU A 822 20.05 17.86 4.88
C GLU A 822 20.46 18.98 5.86
N GLY A 823 21.73 19.00 6.24
CA GLY A 823 22.29 20.08 7.05
C GLY A 823 23.70 19.77 7.55
N ASP A 824 24.63 20.68 7.29
CA ASP A 824 26.04 20.54 7.67
C ASP A 824 26.22 20.51 9.20
N ILE A 825 26.42 19.30 9.74
CA ILE A 825 26.65 19.06 11.16
C ILE A 825 27.92 19.75 11.68
N SER A 826 28.88 20.08 10.82
CA SER A 826 30.08 20.84 11.21
C SER A 826 29.74 22.29 11.59
N THR A 827 28.60 22.82 11.15
CA THR A 827 28.03 24.11 11.59
C THR A 827 26.93 23.97 12.64
N GLY A 828 26.68 22.75 13.13
CA GLY A 828 25.61 22.43 14.08
C GLY A 828 24.34 21.88 13.44
N GLY A 829 24.36 21.59 12.13
CA GLY A 829 23.21 21.10 11.37
C GLY A 829 22.18 22.18 11.05
N GLY A 830 21.17 21.82 10.25
CA GLY A 830 20.07 22.72 9.91
C GLY A 830 19.05 22.89 11.06
N ASN A 831 18.25 23.96 11.01
CA ASN A 831 17.21 24.27 12.00
C ASN A 831 16.25 23.09 12.29
N ALA A 832 15.91 22.28 11.27
CA ALA A 832 15.09 21.08 11.40
C ALA A 832 15.79 19.98 12.22
N LEU A 833 17.07 19.74 11.92
CA LEU A 833 17.91 18.75 12.60
C LEU A 833 18.07 19.12 14.08
N GLN A 834 18.34 20.39 14.39
CA GLN A 834 18.42 20.90 15.76
C GLN A 834 17.07 20.78 16.50
N ALA A 835 15.95 21.16 15.87
CA ALA A 835 14.62 21.05 16.48
C ALA A 835 14.28 19.61 16.88
N ILE A 836 14.64 18.62 16.07
CA ILE A 836 14.45 17.20 16.38
C ILE A 836 15.40 16.74 17.48
N MET A 837 16.68 17.14 17.44
CA MET A 837 17.63 16.86 18.53
C MET A 837 17.13 17.41 19.87
N HIS A 838 16.56 18.62 19.90
CA HIS A 838 15.95 19.19 21.11
C HIS A 838 14.93 18.22 21.74
N PHE A 839 13.98 17.71 20.95
CA PHE A 839 12.92 16.84 21.46
C PHE A 839 13.41 15.42 21.80
N ASN A 840 14.36 14.85 21.05
CA ASN A 840 15.02 13.60 21.43
C ASN A 840 15.73 13.78 22.80
N TYR A 841 16.53 14.84 22.99
CA TYR A 841 17.21 15.10 24.25
C TYR A 841 16.25 15.44 25.40
N ARG A 842 15.18 16.19 25.16
CA ARG A 842 14.11 16.46 26.13
C ARG A 842 13.49 15.17 26.65
N THR A 843 13.37 14.16 25.80
CA THR A 843 12.85 12.84 26.18
C THR A 843 13.89 12.01 26.92
N MET A 844 15.14 11.97 26.44
CA MET A 844 16.20 11.17 27.07
C MET A 844 16.68 11.73 28.41
N CYS A 845 17.18 12.97 28.44
CA CYS A 845 18.05 13.43 29.51
C CYS A 845 18.02 14.93 29.88
N ARG A 846 17.31 15.80 29.14
CA ARG A 846 17.30 17.26 29.37
C ARG A 846 15.96 17.71 29.95
N GLY A 847 15.98 18.14 31.21
CA GLY A 847 14.80 18.60 31.96
C GLY A 847 14.24 17.52 32.89
N GLU A 848 13.43 17.96 33.86
CA GLU A 848 12.88 17.11 34.94
C GLU A 848 11.96 15.99 34.42
N ASN A 849 11.15 16.26 33.40
CA ASN A 849 10.27 15.27 32.77
C ASN A 849 11.02 14.25 31.89
N SER A 850 12.30 14.43 31.58
CA SER A 850 13.06 13.46 30.78
C SER A 850 13.19 12.12 31.50
N ILE A 851 13.35 11.00 30.78
CA ILE A 851 13.46 9.66 31.39
C ILE A 851 14.60 9.64 32.41
N LEU A 852 15.81 10.10 32.06
CA LEU A 852 16.91 10.15 33.02
C LEU A 852 16.69 11.21 34.14
N GLY A 853 15.84 12.21 33.95
CA GLY A 853 15.39 13.12 35.01
C GLY A 853 14.53 12.40 36.05
N GLN A 854 13.43 11.79 35.59
CA GLN A 854 12.52 10.98 36.40
C GLN A 854 13.27 9.85 37.13
N LEU A 855 14.15 9.12 36.41
CA LEU A 855 14.93 8.03 37.00
C LEU A 855 15.95 8.51 38.03
N LYS A 856 16.67 9.62 37.80
CA LYS A 856 17.65 10.12 38.79
C LYS A 856 16.99 10.62 40.08
N ALA A 857 15.75 11.08 40.03
CA ALA A 857 15.02 11.55 41.20
C ALA A 857 14.70 10.44 42.22
N GLU A 858 14.46 9.20 41.78
CA GLU A 858 14.17 8.05 42.65
C GLU A 858 15.36 7.08 42.79
N LEU A 859 16.17 6.90 41.74
CA LEU A 859 17.27 5.92 41.67
C LEU A 859 18.68 6.49 41.94
N GLY A 860 18.83 7.82 41.99
CA GLY A 860 20.14 8.47 41.97
C GLY A 860 20.96 8.03 40.75
N ASN A 861 22.12 7.40 40.98
CA ASN A 861 22.98 6.88 39.89
C ASN A 861 22.61 5.45 39.43
N GLN A 862 21.65 4.75 40.06
CA GLN A 862 21.36 3.35 39.73
C GLN A 862 20.63 3.14 38.39
N TRP A 863 20.16 4.22 37.73
CA TRP A 863 19.54 4.17 36.40
C TRP A 863 20.38 3.43 35.36
N ILE A 864 21.71 3.46 35.49
CA ILE A 864 22.67 2.79 34.60
C ILE A 864 22.47 1.26 34.54
N ASN A 865 21.82 0.65 35.54
CA ASN A 865 21.51 -0.77 35.55
C ASN A 865 20.25 -1.12 34.74
N TYR A 866 19.43 -0.13 34.38
CA TYR A 866 18.08 -0.35 33.84
C TYR A 866 17.90 0.12 32.40
N ILE A 867 18.63 1.12 31.93
CA ILE A 867 18.45 1.68 30.58
C ILE A 867 19.78 2.02 29.89
N SER A 868 19.86 1.69 28.59
CA SER A 868 20.99 2.02 27.71
C SER A 868 20.48 2.69 26.43
N PHE A 869 21.05 3.85 26.11
CA PHE A 869 20.81 4.59 24.87
C PHE A 869 22.03 4.45 23.95
N CYS A 870 21.79 4.06 22.70
CA CYS A 870 22.84 3.78 21.71
C CYS A 870 22.44 4.29 20.33
N GLY A 871 23.44 4.44 19.46
CA GLY A 871 23.27 4.54 18.02
C GLY A 871 24.14 3.50 17.29
N LEU A 872 24.18 3.59 15.97
CA LEU A 872 24.98 2.70 15.12
C LEU A 872 25.98 3.51 14.27
N ARG A 873 27.23 3.04 14.15
CA ARG A 873 28.29 3.64 13.32
C ARG A 873 29.21 2.58 12.73
N THR A 874 29.67 2.80 11.50
CA THR A 874 30.61 1.91 10.79
C THR A 874 31.74 2.71 10.14
N HIS A 875 32.72 2.01 9.58
CA HIS A 875 33.88 2.58 8.88
C HIS A 875 34.31 1.72 7.67
N ALA A 876 35.06 2.31 6.76
CA ALA A 876 35.61 1.65 5.57
C ALA A 876 36.85 2.39 5.04
N GLU A 877 37.51 1.80 4.05
CA GLU A 877 38.44 2.50 3.17
C GLU A 877 37.70 3.02 1.92
N LEU A 878 38.00 4.24 1.47
CA LEU A 878 37.55 4.82 0.21
C LEU A 878 38.71 5.54 -0.50
N GLU A 879 39.09 5.07 -1.69
CA GLU A 879 40.25 5.56 -2.48
C GLU A 879 41.50 5.81 -1.59
N GLY A 880 41.89 4.83 -0.75
CA GLY A 880 43.05 4.95 0.15
C GLY A 880 42.85 5.80 1.41
N ASN A 881 41.65 6.30 1.69
CA ASN A 881 41.33 7.11 2.86
C ASN A 881 40.40 6.35 3.82
N LEU A 882 40.67 6.41 5.13
CA LEU A 882 39.74 5.89 6.14
C LEU A 882 38.53 6.83 6.26
N VAL A 883 37.32 6.29 6.16
CA VAL A 883 36.04 7.01 6.29
C VAL A 883 35.13 6.34 7.32
N THR A 884 34.26 7.13 7.95
CA THR A 884 33.19 6.64 8.84
C THR A 884 31.88 7.34 8.51
N GLU A 885 30.77 6.63 8.66
CA GLU A 885 29.43 7.22 8.68
C GLU A 885 28.55 6.53 9.72
N LEU A 886 27.55 7.25 10.23
CA LEU A 886 26.48 6.67 11.04
C LEU A 886 25.65 5.69 10.20
N ILE A 887 25.23 4.58 10.80
CA ILE A 887 24.23 3.71 10.19
C ILE A 887 22.86 4.28 10.57
N TYR A 888 22.06 4.64 9.56
CA TYR A 888 20.80 5.34 9.80
C TYR A 888 19.71 4.38 10.24
N VAL A 889 19.44 4.35 11.54
CA VAL A 889 18.33 3.60 12.15
C VAL A 889 17.01 4.25 11.72
N HIS A 890 16.41 3.69 10.68
CA HIS A 890 15.07 4.00 10.22
C HIS A 890 14.02 3.04 10.79
N SER A 891 14.42 1.95 11.47
CA SER A 891 13.53 1.00 12.16
C SER A 891 12.38 1.67 12.92
N LYS A 892 11.26 0.95 13.07
CA LYS A 892 10.21 1.25 14.05
C LYS A 892 9.76 -0.04 14.73
N LEU A 893 10.58 -0.50 15.68
CA LEU A 893 10.51 -1.80 16.33
C LEU A 893 10.40 -1.66 17.86
N LEU A 894 9.54 -2.49 18.46
CA LEU A 894 9.55 -2.82 19.88
C LEU A 894 9.54 -4.34 20.03
N ILE A 895 10.42 -4.90 20.84
CA ILE A 895 10.38 -6.29 21.32
C ILE A 895 10.26 -6.25 22.84
N ALA A 896 9.45 -7.12 23.43
CA ALA A 896 9.35 -7.34 24.87
C ALA A 896 9.50 -8.84 25.21
N ASP A 897 10.29 -9.12 26.24
CA ASP A 897 10.41 -10.42 26.92
C ASP A 897 10.60 -11.65 25.98
N ASP A 898 11.26 -11.47 24.84
CA ASP A 898 11.40 -12.47 23.76
C ASP A 898 10.07 -13.16 23.38
N ASN A 899 8.90 -12.53 23.53
CA ASN A 899 7.60 -13.16 23.18
C ASN A 899 6.59 -12.24 22.49
N THR A 900 6.80 -10.92 22.52
CA THR A 900 5.89 -9.92 21.93
C THR A 900 6.69 -8.92 21.11
N VAL A 901 6.23 -8.63 19.89
CA VAL A 901 6.88 -7.72 18.94
C VAL A 901 5.86 -6.73 18.36
N ILE A 902 6.23 -5.47 18.18
CA ILE A 902 5.52 -4.50 17.33
C ILE A 902 6.45 -4.03 16.21
N ILE A 903 6.01 -4.16 14.95
CA ILE A 903 6.70 -3.66 13.75
C ILE A 903 5.73 -2.77 12.96
N GLY A 904 6.20 -1.65 12.42
CA GLY A 904 5.35 -0.80 11.59
C GLY A 904 6.09 0.39 10.97
N SER A 905 5.32 1.41 10.57
CA SER A 905 5.82 2.69 10.07
C SER A 905 5.89 3.79 11.16
N ALA A 906 5.21 3.59 12.29
CA ALA A 906 5.02 4.59 13.33
C ALA A 906 6.26 4.84 14.21
N ASN A 907 6.74 6.08 14.19
CA ASN A 907 7.84 6.53 15.05
C ASN A 907 7.39 6.75 16.51
N ILE A 908 8.33 6.76 17.46
CA ILE A 908 8.05 7.25 18.82
C ILE A 908 8.08 8.79 18.77
N ASN A 909 6.98 9.35 18.30
CA ASN A 909 6.67 10.77 18.26
C ASN A 909 5.13 10.97 18.18
N ASP A 910 4.63 12.15 18.53
CA ASP A 910 3.20 12.50 18.47
C ASP A 910 2.66 12.46 17.02
N ARG A 911 3.48 12.87 16.04
CA ARG A 911 3.18 12.77 14.60
C ARG A 911 2.67 11.40 14.18
N SER A 912 3.34 10.34 14.61
CA SER A 912 2.95 8.96 14.32
C SER A 912 1.95 8.39 15.33
N MET A 913 2.03 8.76 16.62
CA MET A 913 1.28 8.07 17.68
C MET A 913 -0.14 8.60 17.93
N LEU A 914 -0.42 9.90 17.74
CA LEU A 914 -1.71 10.49 18.18
C LEU A 914 -2.92 10.19 17.27
N GLY A 915 -2.78 9.42 16.19
CA GLY A 915 -3.85 9.07 15.23
C GLY A 915 -4.38 10.21 14.35
N LYS A 916 -4.36 11.45 14.86
CA LYS A 916 -4.90 12.67 14.25
C LYS A 916 -3.92 13.36 13.29
N ARG A 917 -2.62 13.10 13.46
CA ARG A 917 -1.51 13.64 12.65
C ARG A 917 -1.28 12.73 11.44
N ASP A 918 -0.14 12.08 11.29
CA ASP A 918 0.16 11.24 10.12
C ASP A 918 -0.63 9.92 10.15
N SER A 919 -0.87 9.31 8.99
CA SER A 919 -1.38 7.93 8.94
C SER A 919 -0.25 6.92 8.95
N GLU A 920 -0.41 5.90 9.78
CA GLU A 920 0.61 4.88 10.07
C GLU A 920 -0.04 3.50 10.14
N MET A 921 0.76 2.47 9.90
CA MET A 921 0.33 1.07 10.04
C MET A 921 1.37 0.29 10.85
N ALA A 922 0.91 -0.58 11.74
CA ALA A 922 1.77 -1.52 12.46
C ALA A 922 1.08 -2.87 12.64
N VAL A 923 1.87 -3.86 13.03
CA VAL A 923 1.44 -5.19 13.45
C VAL A 923 2.02 -5.47 14.83
N ILE A 924 1.19 -5.96 15.75
CA ILE A 924 1.66 -6.64 16.96
C ILE A 924 1.60 -8.14 16.72
N VAL A 925 2.72 -8.82 16.98
CA VAL A 925 2.90 -10.26 16.90
C VAL A 925 3.19 -10.78 18.30
N GLN A 926 2.51 -11.85 18.71
CA GLN A 926 2.72 -12.49 19.99
C GLN A 926 2.83 -13.99 19.78
N ASP A 927 3.93 -14.56 20.26
CA ASP A 927 4.28 -15.95 19.98
C ASP A 927 3.30 -16.95 20.59
N THR A 928 3.03 -18.00 19.82
CA THR A 928 2.28 -19.20 20.26
C THR A 928 3.15 -20.46 20.23
N GLU A 929 4.25 -20.43 19.49
CA GLU A 929 5.30 -21.45 19.51
C GLU A 929 6.46 -20.94 20.38
N THR A 930 6.91 -21.74 21.36
CA THR A 930 8.07 -21.40 22.20
C THR A 930 9.28 -22.29 21.93
N VAL A 931 10.46 -21.79 22.31
CA VAL A 931 11.75 -22.47 22.28
C VAL A 931 12.46 -22.29 23.64
N PRO A 932 13.25 -23.26 24.10
CA PRO A 932 14.09 -23.09 25.29
C PRO A 932 15.10 -21.94 25.11
N SER A 933 15.25 -21.13 26.15
CA SER A 933 16.07 -19.92 26.21
C SER A 933 16.56 -19.70 27.65
N LEU A 934 17.36 -18.66 27.87
CA LEU A 934 17.74 -18.17 29.19
C LEU A 934 17.15 -16.77 29.44
N MET A 935 16.85 -16.46 30.70
CA MET A 935 16.43 -15.13 31.15
C MET A 935 16.90 -14.89 32.59
N ASP A 936 17.97 -14.11 32.74
CA ASP A 936 18.73 -13.92 33.99
C ASP A 936 19.38 -15.20 34.56
N GLY A 937 19.87 -16.06 33.69
CA GLY A 937 20.47 -17.36 34.01
C GLY A 937 19.46 -18.50 34.22
N GLU A 938 18.19 -18.19 34.44
CA GLU A 938 17.10 -19.17 34.62
C GLU A 938 16.56 -19.68 33.27
N GLU A 939 15.99 -20.89 33.25
CA GLU A 939 15.34 -21.44 32.06
C GLU A 939 14.09 -20.63 31.69
N TYR A 940 14.00 -20.21 30.43
CA TYR A 940 12.89 -19.42 29.90
C TYR A 940 12.33 -20.01 28.62
N GLN A 941 11.01 -19.97 28.47
CA GLN A 941 10.32 -20.41 27.25
C GLN A 941 10.06 -19.19 26.35
N ALA A 942 11.04 -18.88 25.51
CA ALA A 942 11.01 -17.73 24.61
C ALA A 942 10.12 -17.99 23.39
N GLY A 943 9.50 -16.94 22.86
CA GLY A 943 8.73 -16.97 21.63
C GLY A 943 9.59 -17.09 20.38
N ARG A 944 9.21 -17.99 19.46
CA ARG A 944 9.99 -18.33 18.26
C ARG A 944 10.22 -17.15 17.31
N PHE A 945 9.21 -16.32 17.09
CA PHE A 945 9.29 -15.12 16.24
C PHE A 945 10.13 -14.03 16.92
N ALA A 946 9.80 -13.71 18.19
CA ALA A 946 10.40 -12.61 18.93
C ALA A 946 11.88 -12.85 19.26
N GLN A 947 12.24 -14.02 19.80
CA GLN A 947 13.62 -14.39 20.10
C GLN A 947 14.48 -14.46 18.84
N GLY A 948 13.93 -15.02 17.75
CA GLY A 948 14.61 -15.11 16.47
C GLY A 948 14.98 -13.73 15.89
N LEU A 949 14.04 -12.78 15.96
CA LEU A 949 14.29 -11.38 15.57
C LEU A 949 15.30 -10.70 16.50
N ARG A 950 15.12 -10.82 17.82
CA ARG A 950 15.97 -10.18 18.83
C ARG A 950 17.42 -10.65 18.74
N LEU A 951 17.64 -11.95 18.57
CA LEU A 951 18.96 -12.52 18.31
C LEU A 951 19.55 -12.00 16.99
N GLN A 952 18.75 -11.85 15.93
CA GLN A 952 19.26 -11.31 14.67
C GLN A 952 19.67 -9.83 14.79
N CYS A 953 18.88 -8.98 15.46
CA CYS A 953 19.26 -7.62 15.79
C CYS A 953 20.58 -7.58 16.59
N PHE A 954 20.69 -8.41 17.64
CA PHE A 954 21.91 -8.53 18.45
C PHE A 954 23.13 -8.96 17.63
N ARG A 955 23.00 -9.96 16.74
CA ARG A 955 24.08 -10.39 15.84
C ARG A 955 24.58 -9.27 14.93
N VAL A 956 23.67 -8.46 14.37
CA VAL A 956 24.04 -7.31 13.52
C VAL A 956 24.73 -6.23 14.35
N VAL A 957 24.08 -5.72 15.42
CA VAL A 957 24.60 -4.53 16.12
C VAL A 957 25.85 -4.82 16.97
N LEU A 958 26.02 -6.05 17.47
CA LEU A 958 27.19 -6.47 18.27
C LEU A 958 28.27 -7.22 17.47
N GLY A 959 28.00 -7.59 16.21
CA GLY A 959 28.96 -8.29 15.34
C GLY A 959 29.16 -9.76 15.71
N TYR A 960 28.08 -10.56 15.69
CA TYR A 960 28.07 -12.02 15.87
C TYR A 960 27.39 -12.73 14.67
N LEU A 961 27.50 -12.18 13.45
CA LEU A 961 26.89 -12.79 12.26
C LEU A 961 27.54 -14.14 11.88
N ASP A 962 28.86 -14.23 12.04
CA ASP A 962 29.67 -15.41 11.68
C ASP A 962 30.35 -16.08 12.90
N ASP A 963 30.02 -15.64 14.12
CA ASP A 963 30.65 -16.13 15.37
C ASP A 963 29.63 -16.95 16.20
N PRO A 964 29.76 -18.30 16.24
CA PRO A 964 28.87 -19.16 17.02
C PRO A 964 29.13 -19.13 18.54
N GLY A 965 30.11 -18.37 19.03
CA GLY A 965 30.39 -18.17 20.45
C GLY A 965 29.40 -17.23 21.15
N GLU A 966 28.10 -17.48 20.99
CA GLU A 966 27.02 -16.54 21.34
C GLU A 966 26.83 -16.28 22.85
N ASP A 967 27.58 -15.32 23.38
CA ASP A 967 27.29 -14.69 24.69
C ASP A 967 26.14 -13.66 24.62
N ILE A 968 25.16 -13.91 23.75
CA ILE A 968 24.03 -13.03 23.44
C ILE A 968 22.67 -13.69 23.69
N GLN A 969 22.64 -14.93 24.18
CA GLN A 969 21.41 -15.70 24.36
C GLN A 969 20.50 -15.13 25.45
N ASP A 970 21.07 -14.76 26.61
CA ASP A 970 20.34 -14.12 27.71
C ASP A 970 20.31 -12.58 27.54
N PRO A 971 19.14 -11.95 27.33
CA PRO A 971 19.04 -10.52 27.05
C PRO A 971 19.03 -9.63 28.31
N VAL A 972 19.13 -10.19 29.52
CA VAL A 972 19.00 -9.43 30.78
C VAL A 972 20.10 -9.66 31.80
N SER A 973 20.86 -10.75 31.71
CA SER A 973 21.95 -11.06 32.65
C SER A 973 22.91 -9.89 32.85
N ASP A 974 23.48 -9.78 34.06
CA ASP A 974 24.45 -8.73 34.38
C ASP A 974 25.70 -8.80 33.48
N LYS A 975 26.10 -10.01 33.08
CA LYS A 975 27.18 -10.29 32.15
C LYS A 975 26.88 -9.71 30.76
N PHE A 976 25.77 -10.12 30.11
CA PHE A 976 25.41 -9.60 28.79
C PHE A 976 25.28 -8.07 28.80
N PHE A 977 24.52 -7.53 29.76
CA PHE A 977 24.25 -6.10 29.81
C PHE A 977 25.53 -5.25 30.00
N LYS A 978 26.44 -5.66 30.91
CA LYS A 978 27.64 -4.89 31.24
C LYS A 978 28.83 -5.22 30.35
N GLU A 979 29.18 -6.49 30.21
CA GLU A 979 30.41 -6.97 29.58
C GLU A 979 30.31 -7.08 28.05
N VAL A 980 29.10 -7.32 27.53
CA VAL A 980 28.83 -7.38 26.08
C VAL A 980 28.24 -6.07 25.56
N TRP A 981 27.04 -5.67 26.00
CA TRP A 981 26.30 -4.53 25.45
C TRP A 981 26.95 -3.18 25.78
N VAL A 982 26.96 -2.76 27.06
CA VAL A 982 27.49 -1.44 27.47
C VAL A 982 28.98 -1.31 27.16
N SER A 983 29.77 -2.36 27.45
CA SER A 983 31.19 -2.47 27.08
C SER A 983 31.45 -2.23 25.60
N THR A 984 30.65 -2.84 24.69
CA THR A 984 30.82 -2.65 23.24
C THR A 984 30.41 -1.26 22.79
N ALA A 985 29.27 -0.75 23.28
CA ALA A 985 28.81 0.61 22.98
C ALA A 985 29.85 1.68 23.38
N ALA A 986 30.41 1.58 24.59
CA ALA A 986 31.41 2.52 25.09
C ALA A 986 32.77 2.36 24.40
N ARG A 987 33.24 1.11 24.17
CA ARG A 987 34.50 0.82 23.47
C ARG A 987 34.48 1.36 22.05
N ASN A 988 33.42 1.07 21.29
CA ASN A 988 33.30 1.49 19.90
C ASN A 988 33.22 3.02 19.79
N ALA A 989 32.41 3.69 20.63
CA ALA A 989 32.33 5.15 20.66
C ALA A 989 33.71 5.79 20.94
N THR A 990 34.41 5.32 21.97
CA THR A 990 35.76 5.78 22.33
C THR A 990 36.76 5.66 21.17
N ILE A 991 36.71 4.57 20.41
CA ILE A 991 37.58 4.36 19.24
C ILE A 991 37.20 5.29 18.09
N TYR A 992 35.92 5.44 17.77
CA TYR A 992 35.47 6.31 16.68
C TYR A 992 35.80 7.79 16.94
N ASP A 993 35.58 8.29 18.16
CA ASP A 993 35.93 9.66 18.53
C ASP A 993 37.45 9.90 18.51
N LYS A 994 38.24 8.92 18.96
CA LYS A 994 39.71 8.97 18.90
C LYS A 994 40.25 8.97 17.48
N VAL A 995 39.70 8.13 16.60
CA VAL A 995 40.22 7.91 15.24
C VAL A 995 39.77 9.02 14.28
N PHE A 996 38.47 9.35 14.29
CA PHE A 996 37.85 10.24 13.30
C PHE A 996 37.45 11.60 13.85
N ARG A 997 37.38 11.79 15.17
CA ARG A 997 36.73 12.94 15.82
C ARG A 997 35.33 13.18 15.23
N CYS A 998 34.51 12.12 15.22
CA CYS A 998 33.17 12.17 14.63
C CYS A 998 32.18 13.00 15.44
N LEU A 999 31.03 13.29 14.84
CA LEU A 999 29.89 13.97 15.46
C LEU A 999 28.66 13.04 15.41
N PRO A 1000 27.72 13.14 16.38
CA PRO A 1000 27.81 13.88 17.64
C PRO A 1000 28.79 13.23 18.63
N ASN A 1001 29.24 13.96 19.66
CA ASN A 1001 30.08 13.45 20.76
C ASN A 1001 29.92 14.29 22.04
N ASP A 1002 30.42 13.78 23.16
CA ASP A 1002 30.32 14.43 24.48
C ASP A 1002 31.48 15.42 24.81
N GLU A 1003 32.42 15.70 23.90
CA GLU A 1003 33.40 16.79 24.04
C GLU A 1003 32.85 18.17 23.61
N VAL A 1004 31.75 18.21 22.85
CA VAL A 1004 31.25 19.43 22.19
C VAL A 1004 29.90 19.86 22.74
N HIS A 1005 29.90 20.85 23.65
CA HIS A 1005 28.72 21.33 24.37
C HIS A 1005 28.09 22.59 23.75
N ASN A 1006 28.82 23.32 22.88
CA ASN A 1006 28.32 24.50 22.16
C ASN A 1006 28.92 24.67 20.75
N LEU A 1007 28.36 25.58 19.96
CA LEU A 1007 28.73 25.83 18.56
C LEU A 1007 30.13 26.45 18.38
N ILE A 1008 30.68 27.11 19.41
CA ILE A 1008 32.07 27.64 19.38
C ILE A 1008 33.04 26.47 19.53
N GLN A 1009 32.83 25.62 20.54
CA GLN A 1009 33.59 24.38 20.73
C GLN A 1009 33.50 23.47 19.50
N LEU A 1010 32.32 23.36 18.87
CA LEU A 1010 32.12 22.59 17.63
C LEU A 1010 33.07 23.06 16.53
N ARG A 1011 33.06 24.36 16.21
CA ARG A 1011 33.92 24.96 15.19
C ARG A 1011 35.40 24.73 15.50
N ASP A 1012 35.80 24.85 16.76
CA ASP A 1012 37.20 24.72 17.17
C ASP A 1012 37.62 23.25 17.34
N PHE A 1013 36.65 22.32 17.43
CA PHE A 1013 36.84 20.87 17.47
C PHE A 1013 37.08 20.28 16.07
N ILE A 1014 36.30 20.70 15.06
CA ILE A 1014 36.40 20.19 13.67
C ILE A 1014 37.68 20.62 12.94
N ASN A 1015 38.32 21.70 13.39
CA ASN A 1015 39.58 22.20 12.83
C ASN A 1015 40.82 21.52 13.41
N LYS A 1016 40.67 20.56 14.35
CA LYS A 1016 41.78 19.77 14.89
C LYS A 1016 42.13 18.62 13.93
N PRO A 1017 43.42 18.25 13.79
CA PRO A 1017 43.82 17.06 13.04
C PRO A 1017 43.11 15.79 13.53
N ILE A 1018 42.86 14.86 12.60
CA ILE A 1018 42.22 13.57 12.88
C ILE A 1018 43.20 12.42 12.63
N LEU A 1019 43.23 11.44 13.54
CA LEU A 1019 44.21 10.34 13.48
C LEU A 1019 44.09 9.56 12.17
N ALA A 1020 42.87 9.39 11.64
CA ALA A 1020 42.58 8.79 10.34
C ALA A 1020 43.27 9.44 9.12
N LYS A 1021 43.84 10.65 9.27
CA LYS A 1021 44.62 11.34 8.24
C LYS A 1021 46.09 11.55 8.62
N GLU A 1022 46.37 11.85 9.89
CA GLU A 1022 47.75 12.09 10.37
C GLU A 1022 48.58 10.80 10.46
N ASP A 1023 47.95 9.68 10.84
CA ASP A 1023 48.60 8.38 11.01
C ASP A 1023 47.59 7.25 10.69
N PRO A 1024 47.34 6.98 9.39
CA PRO A 1024 46.36 5.99 8.96
C PRO A 1024 46.68 4.56 9.44
N ILE A 1025 47.97 4.21 9.55
CA ILE A 1025 48.41 2.88 10.00
C ILE A 1025 47.96 2.66 11.45
N ARG A 1026 48.22 3.62 12.34
CA ARG A 1026 47.77 3.55 13.73
C ARG A 1026 46.26 3.69 13.86
N ALA A 1027 45.60 4.44 12.96
CA ALA A 1027 44.15 4.50 12.91
C ALA A 1027 43.55 3.11 12.61
N GLU A 1028 44.09 2.36 11.64
CA GLU A 1028 43.67 0.97 11.41
C GLU A 1028 43.92 0.05 12.62
N GLU A 1029 45.05 0.21 13.32
CA GLU A 1029 45.36 -0.58 14.54
C GLU A 1029 44.35 -0.32 15.67
N GLU A 1030 43.82 0.89 15.80
CA GLU A 1030 42.71 1.18 16.72
C GLU A 1030 41.38 0.64 16.20
N LEU A 1031 41.09 0.76 14.90
CA LEU A 1031 39.84 0.28 14.29
C LEU A 1031 39.70 -1.25 14.31
N LYS A 1032 40.80 -2.01 14.28
CA LYS A 1032 40.84 -3.47 14.49
C LYS A 1032 40.30 -3.92 15.86
N LYS A 1033 39.98 -2.98 16.78
CA LYS A 1033 39.38 -3.23 18.11
C LYS A 1033 37.87 -2.95 18.16
N ILE A 1034 37.28 -2.43 17.07
CA ILE A 1034 35.82 -2.32 16.90
C ILE A 1034 35.23 -3.73 16.80
N ARG A 1035 34.07 -3.97 17.42
CA ARG A 1035 33.23 -5.15 17.16
C ARG A 1035 31.78 -4.72 17.00
N GLY A 1036 31.14 -5.09 15.90
CA GLY A 1036 29.78 -4.66 15.56
C GLY A 1036 29.69 -3.16 15.26
N PHE A 1037 28.47 -2.65 15.30
CA PHE A 1037 28.11 -1.27 14.94
C PHE A 1037 27.64 -0.42 16.12
N LEU A 1038 27.28 -1.05 17.24
CA LEU A 1038 26.72 -0.39 18.41
C LEU A 1038 27.71 0.62 19.01
N VAL A 1039 27.25 1.86 19.22
CA VAL A 1039 27.98 2.94 19.91
C VAL A 1039 27.08 3.58 20.97
N GLN A 1040 27.67 4.00 22.09
CA GLN A 1040 26.95 4.73 23.12
C GLN A 1040 26.43 6.07 22.58
N PHE A 1041 25.20 6.45 22.93
CA PHE A 1041 24.64 7.73 22.51
C PHE A 1041 25.19 8.89 23.38
N PRO A 1042 25.75 9.97 22.81
CA PRO A 1042 26.26 11.11 23.56
C PRO A 1042 25.11 11.98 24.09
N PHE A 1043 25.09 12.29 25.39
CA PHE A 1043 24.00 13.07 26.01
C PHE A 1043 24.27 14.58 26.04
N TYR A 1044 25.54 14.96 26.00
CA TYR A 1044 26.04 16.32 26.23
C TYR A 1044 26.35 17.07 24.92
N PHE A 1045 26.23 16.43 23.76
CA PHE A 1045 26.43 17.11 22.48
C PHE A 1045 25.47 18.30 22.30
N LEU A 1046 26.04 19.50 22.15
CA LEU A 1046 25.32 20.78 22.13
C LEU A 1046 24.37 20.95 23.35
N SER A 1047 24.86 20.67 24.57
CA SER A 1047 24.09 20.80 25.82
C SER A 1047 23.88 22.23 26.32
N GLU A 1048 24.74 23.17 25.95
CA GLU A 1048 24.62 24.59 26.32
C GLU A 1048 23.76 25.38 25.33
N GLU A 1049 23.40 24.79 24.19
CA GLU A 1049 22.68 25.44 23.10
C GLU A 1049 21.16 25.32 23.20
N SER A 1050 20.47 26.42 22.86
CA SER A 1050 19.04 26.40 22.59
C SER A 1050 18.76 25.84 21.19
N LEU A 1051 18.74 24.52 21.06
CA LEU A 1051 18.47 23.78 19.80
C LEU A 1051 17.06 23.99 19.19
N LEU A 1052 16.27 24.95 19.69
CA LEU A 1052 15.01 25.37 19.08
C LEU A 1052 15.25 26.49 18.05
N PRO A 1053 14.54 26.51 16.90
CA PRO A 1053 14.73 27.54 15.88
C PRO A 1053 14.60 28.96 16.42
N SER A 1054 15.60 29.81 16.14
CA SER A 1054 15.64 31.19 16.62
C SER A 1054 14.45 32.02 16.14
N VAL A 1055 13.90 32.88 17.01
CA VAL A 1055 12.76 33.75 16.72
C VAL A 1055 13.04 34.62 15.48
N GLY A 1056 12.19 34.51 14.47
CA GLY A 1056 12.35 35.21 13.18
C GLY A 1056 12.99 34.38 12.06
N THR A 1057 13.46 33.16 12.34
CA THR A 1057 13.71 32.15 11.29
C THR A 1057 12.39 31.70 10.65
N LYS A 1058 12.44 31.09 9.46
CA LYS A 1058 11.24 30.52 8.82
C LYS A 1058 10.69 29.37 9.65
N GLU A 1059 11.58 28.58 10.23
CA GLU A 1059 11.27 27.36 10.98
C GLU A 1059 10.65 27.69 12.35
N ALA A 1060 10.95 28.85 12.94
CA ALA A 1060 10.27 29.37 14.12
C ALA A 1060 8.85 29.93 13.85
N ILE A 1061 8.45 30.08 12.57
CA ILE A 1061 7.07 30.43 12.17
C ILE A 1061 6.22 29.15 11.98
N VAL A 1062 6.87 27.99 11.87
CA VAL A 1062 6.20 26.68 11.76
C VAL A 1062 5.72 26.24 13.16
N PRO A 1063 4.49 25.71 13.31
CA PRO A 1063 4.01 25.18 14.59
C PRO A 1063 4.93 24.08 15.14
N MET A 1064 5.20 24.09 16.45
CA MET A 1064 6.08 23.11 17.11
C MET A 1064 5.66 21.65 16.87
N GLU A 1065 4.36 21.40 16.70
CA GLU A 1065 3.78 20.10 16.36
C GLU A 1065 4.24 19.50 15.02
N VAL A 1066 4.93 20.26 14.16
CA VAL A 1066 5.59 19.71 12.97
C VAL A 1066 6.78 18.82 13.36
N TRP A 1067 7.46 19.17 14.46
CA TRP A 1067 8.68 18.53 14.95
C TRP A 1067 8.42 17.49 16.06
N THR A 1068 7.20 17.39 16.59
CA THR A 1068 6.84 16.48 17.69
C THR A 1068 6.06 15.24 17.30
#